data_AF-A0A6H2DIW4-F1
#
_entry.id   AF-A0A6H2DIW4-F1
#
_cell.length_a   1.000
_cell.length_b   1.000
_cell.length_c   1.000
_cell.angle_alpha   90.00
_cell.angle_beta   90.00
_cell.angle_gamma   90.00
#
_symmetry.space_group_name_H-M   'P 1'
#
loop_
_entity.id
_entity.type
_entity.pdbx_description
1 polymer ?
#
loop_
_entity_poly.entity_id
_entity_poly.type
_entity_poly.pdbx_seq_one_letter_code
_entity_poly.pdbx_strand_id
1 'polypeptide(L)'
;MPKYLYFAIMLLASAIVTAPAQASADGGCYPEWKLGTESTCASVVVLTPGNDTRANMLLLLADLVPASPKFKYPETDWYEGQGNNYFRWSTFDQALYPRKPEKEDQSDFGHSRCQTYHSGTKLFVAELDAAKIKTNERQALIAARASLFSICADPEQTGYASYRFSNEQKEQVKLRWEDPSAKIQSKQGQEFLTYLLGAKAFYAGEFETALNSFAALTKSSNGWLKETAIYMIGRTEVNRAQVSAFGEWGDFEGPDAVDKKAIANAEKVFTAYIKNFQNGRYIGSAKGLMRRVYWLAGNDKALAASYQQMLLNVKNLDPGAFAEEADNKLFFNNNMRDDISDPLLLAVIDLVQMRQPYGDDKQISLQTLEAQKPMIAANPALYEFLLASHALHVEGNARKVLQLIPDAARQESFSYLEFSRQALRGMALAKLKDRNEEGFWRDLIAGAKKPYQRPFVELGLARSLEAKGQINAVFAAGSLVQDRTIREILLQHSVGPDILRRVSGDNTRSAHEQQVALFTLLYKQLASGDYSGFLKDAKSIPADAESGGYLTMLHADENVPLGLFSKGTWQDGFNCPKLSDTVSALATNSNEPRARLCIGDFIRLNGFDYFSFNSQKPKDGALGSAPSKFASDELVRQDIYKEIIANPRAGADNRAYALYRAVYCYARTGNNGCGGEAVPLSQRKAWFQQLKNSYPNSQWAKDLKYYW
;
A
#
# COMPACT_ATOMS: atom_id res chain seq x y z
N MET A 1 51.37 -9.91 35.19
CA MET A 1 50.06 -9.30 34.88
C MET A 1 50.14 -8.43 33.62
N PRO A 2 50.12 -9.02 32.40
CA PRO A 2 49.49 -8.28 31.29
C PRO A 2 48.87 -9.18 30.20
N LYS A 3 48.19 -10.29 30.56
CA LYS A 3 47.40 -11.09 29.60
C LYS A 3 45.88 -10.94 29.74
N TYR A 4 45.40 -10.35 30.83
CA TYR A 4 43.97 -10.09 31.06
C TYR A 4 43.52 -8.66 30.72
N LEU A 5 44.45 -7.74 30.45
CA LEU A 5 44.12 -6.35 30.08
C LEU A 5 43.79 -6.19 28.58
N TYR A 6 44.38 -7.04 27.72
CA TYR A 6 44.14 -7.00 26.27
C TYR A 6 42.79 -7.60 25.86
N PHE A 7 42.28 -8.58 26.61
CA PHE A 7 40.96 -9.16 26.34
C PHE A 7 39.81 -8.24 26.80
N ALA A 8 40.01 -7.48 27.87
CA ALA A 8 39.03 -6.51 28.36
C ALA A 8 38.91 -5.27 27.44
N ILE A 9 40.00 -4.84 26.80
CA ILE A 9 39.98 -3.68 25.89
C ILE A 9 39.39 -4.04 24.51
N MET A 10 39.52 -5.29 24.04
CA MET A 10 38.82 -5.73 22.82
C MET A 10 37.31 -5.96 23.01
N LEU A 11 36.87 -6.32 24.22
CA LEU A 11 35.44 -6.48 24.54
C LEU A 11 34.73 -5.15 24.82
N LEU A 12 35.44 -4.08 25.21
CA LEU A 12 34.86 -2.74 25.34
C LEU A 12 34.85 -1.93 24.03
N ALA A 13 35.71 -2.25 23.06
CA ALA A 13 35.74 -1.56 21.76
C ALA A 13 34.62 -2.02 20.80
N SER A 14 34.00 -3.17 21.06
CA SER A 14 32.86 -3.70 20.28
C SER A 14 31.49 -3.24 20.80
N ALA A 15 31.44 -2.50 21.92
CA ALA A 15 30.21 -2.05 22.55
C ALA A 15 29.88 -0.55 22.34
N ILE A 16 30.66 0.21 21.56
CA ILE A 16 30.45 1.67 21.35
C ILE A 16 30.13 2.04 19.89
N VAL A 17 30.00 1.07 18.98
CA VAL A 17 29.49 1.34 17.61
C VAL A 17 28.38 0.35 17.26
N THR A 18 27.31 0.40 18.04
CA THR A 18 25.99 -0.04 17.58
C THR A 18 25.05 1.16 17.65
N ALA A 19 25.34 2.19 16.86
CA ALA A 19 24.22 2.95 16.31
C ALA A 19 23.37 1.91 15.58
N PRO A 20 22.05 1.81 15.84
CA PRO A 20 21.22 0.96 15.02
C PRO A 20 21.42 1.45 13.60
N ALA A 21 22.00 0.59 12.75
CA ALA A 21 21.88 0.75 11.33
C ALA A 21 20.37 0.58 11.05
N GLN A 22 19.63 1.68 11.19
CA GLN A 22 18.31 1.84 10.59
C GLN A 22 18.55 2.01 9.10
N ALA A 23 18.98 0.91 8.47
CA ALA A 23 18.75 0.65 7.08
C ALA A 23 17.69 -0.45 7.04
N SER A 24 16.52 -0.15 7.61
CA SER A 24 15.30 -0.66 6.97
C SER A 24 15.25 0.09 5.66
N ALA A 25 15.59 -0.57 4.56
CA ALA A 25 15.06 -0.15 3.30
C ALA A 25 13.57 -0.51 3.40
N ASP A 26 12.76 0.42 3.89
CA ASP A 26 11.32 0.35 3.71
C ASP A 26 11.11 0.38 2.20
N GLY A 27 11.03 -0.81 1.60
CA GLY A 27 10.79 -1.00 0.18
C GLY A 27 9.37 -0.54 -0.09
N GLY A 28 9.19 0.78 -0.23
CA GLY A 28 7.93 1.36 -0.68
C GLY A 28 7.64 0.83 -2.08
N CYS A 29 6.47 0.25 -2.25
CA CYS A 29 6.03 -0.21 -3.54
C CYS A 29 5.17 0.89 -4.18
N TYR A 30 5.62 1.39 -5.34
CA TYR A 30 4.97 2.48 -6.07
C TYR A 30 4.59 1.99 -7.47
N PRO A 31 3.32 2.15 -7.91
CA PRO A 31 2.95 1.90 -9.29
C PRO A 31 3.69 2.84 -10.25
N GLU A 32 4.12 2.29 -11.38
CA GLU A 32 4.47 3.13 -12.53
C GLU A 32 3.20 3.66 -13.17
N TRP A 33 3.20 4.93 -13.59
CA TRP A 33 2.06 5.61 -14.19
C TRP A 33 1.75 5.12 -15.62
N LYS A 34 1.35 3.85 -15.73
CA LYS A 34 1.02 3.09 -16.94
C LYS A 34 -0.45 2.60 -16.89
N LEU A 35 -1.01 2.29 -18.06
CA LEU A 35 -2.39 1.76 -18.18
C LEU A 35 -2.57 0.32 -17.67
N GLY A 36 -1.48 -0.36 -17.31
CA GLY A 36 -1.52 -1.66 -16.62
C GLY A 36 -0.65 -1.60 -15.37
N THR A 37 -0.75 -2.62 -14.52
CA THR A 37 0.10 -2.76 -13.34
C THR A 37 1.02 -3.97 -13.52
N GLU A 38 2.30 -3.79 -13.18
CA GLU A 38 3.30 -4.87 -12.98
C GLU A 38 3.58 -5.06 -11.48
N SER A 39 2.84 -4.37 -10.62
CA SER A 39 3.16 -4.16 -9.22
C SER A 39 2.12 -4.83 -8.31
N THR A 40 2.57 -5.59 -7.32
CA THR A 40 1.70 -6.29 -6.37
C THR A 40 1.03 -5.38 -5.35
N CYS A 41 1.47 -4.12 -5.22
CA CYS A 41 0.95 -3.20 -4.20
C CYS A 41 -0.14 -2.23 -4.68
N ALA A 42 -0.47 -2.23 -5.98
CA ALA A 42 -1.45 -1.31 -6.55
C ALA A 42 -2.25 -1.97 -7.67
N SER A 43 -3.55 -1.69 -7.68
CA SER A 43 -4.50 -2.14 -8.69
C SER A 43 -5.07 -0.96 -9.47
N VAL A 44 -5.59 -1.25 -10.67
CA VAL A 44 -6.32 -0.30 -11.53
C VAL A 44 -7.77 -0.74 -11.68
N VAL A 45 -8.63 0.17 -12.12
CA VAL A 45 -10.08 -0.04 -12.33
C VAL A 45 -10.43 -0.90 -13.56
N VAL A 46 -9.49 -1.73 -14.00
CA VAL A 46 -9.60 -2.62 -15.17
C VAL A 46 -9.25 -4.02 -14.70
N LEU A 47 -10.08 -5.00 -15.06
CA LEU A 47 -9.72 -6.40 -14.88
C LEU A 47 -8.40 -6.67 -15.63
N THR A 48 -7.38 -7.13 -14.92
CA THR A 48 -6.07 -7.38 -15.54
C THR A 48 -5.28 -8.38 -14.71
N PRO A 49 -4.41 -9.21 -15.32
CA PRO A 49 -3.56 -10.15 -14.58
C PRO A 49 -2.73 -9.48 -13.49
N GLY A 50 -2.23 -8.26 -13.72
CA GLY A 50 -1.37 -7.55 -12.78
C GLY A 50 -2.06 -6.96 -11.53
N ASN A 51 -3.39 -6.92 -11.46
CA ASN A 51 -4.07 -6.43 -10.27
C ASN A 51 -3.90 -7.39 -9.08
N ASP A 52 -4.08 -6.87 -7.88
CA ASP A 52 -4.43 -7.69 -6.72
C ASP A 52 -5.66 -8.53 -7.06
N THR A 53 -5.61 -9.83 -6.76
CA THR A 53 -6.68 -10.77 -7.11
C THR A 53 -8.02 -10.35 -6.48
N ARG A 54 -7.97 -9.78 -5.26
CA ARG A 54 -9.14 -9.24 -4.55
C ARG A 54 -9.73 -8.04 -5.28
N ALA A 55 -8.90 -7.18 -5.87
CA ALA A 55 -9.38 -6.07 -6.68
C ALA A 55 -10.11 -6.56 -7.95
N ASN A 56 -9.60 -7.58 -8.64
CA ASN A 56 -10.31 -8.19 -9.77
C ASN A 56 -11.66 -8.78 -9.35
N MET A 57 -11.71 -9.49 -8.21
CA MET A 57 -12.97 -10.02 -7.69
C MET A 57 -13.95 -8.90 -7.32
N LEU A 58 -13.48 -7.83 -6.68
CA LEU A 58 -14.30 -6.66 -6.34
C LEU A 58 -14.87 -5.95 -7.56
N LEU A 59 -14.08 -5.79 -8.63
CA LEU A 59 -14.56 -5.21 -9.90
C LEU A 59 -15.72 -6.02 -10.49
N LEU A 60 -15.62 -7.35 -10.49
CA LEU A 60 -16.70 -8.23 -10.95
C LEU A 60 -17.93 -8.16 -10.02
N LEU A 61 -17.72 -8.16 -8.70
CA LEU A 61 -18.82 -8.09 -7.73
C LEU A 61 -19.54 -6.74 -7.77
N ALA A 62 -18.84 -5.64 -8.05
CA ALA A 62 -19.41 -4.30 -8.11
C ALA A 62 -20.31 -4.03 -9.34
N ASP A 63 -20.39 -4.99 -10.27
CA ASP A 63 -21.42 -5.02 -11.31
C ASP A 63 -22.70 -5.75 -10.86
N LEU A 64 -22.63 -6.55 -9.79
CA LEU A 64 -23.75 -7.35 -9.27
C LEU A 64 -24.30 -6.83 -7.94
N VAL A 65 -23.44 -6.22 -7.13
CA VAL A 65 -23.75 -5.60 -5.84
C VAL A 65 -23.65 -4.09 -6.02
N PRO A 66 -24.76 -3.34 -5.84
CA PRO A 66 -24.73 -1.89 -5.99
C PRO A 66 -23.77 -1.24 -4.99
N ALA A 67 -22.85 -0.42 -5.49
CA ALA A 67 -22.01 0.44 -4.66
C ALA A 67 -22.84 1.52 -3.96
N SER A 68 -22.27 2.11 -2.92
CA SER A 68 -22.83 3.28 -2.23
C SER A 68 -23.09 4.42 -3.21
N PRO A 69 -24.27 5.07 -3.17
CA PRO A 69 -24.55 6.23 -4.00
C PRO A 69 -23.73 7.47 -3.59
N LYS A 70 -23.09 7.43 -2.42
CA LYS A 70 -22.26 8.51 -1.87
C LYS A 70 -20.78 8.12 -1.98
N PHE A 71 -20.30 7.97 -3.21
CA PHE A 71 -18.89 7.72 -3.45
C PHE A 71 -18.05 8.94 -3.03
N LYS A 72 -16.96 8.67 -2.30
CA LYS A 72 -15.85 9.60 -2.08
C LYS A 72 -14.58 8.76 -2.16
N TYR A 73 -13.51 9.33 -2.72
CA TYR A 73 -12.18 8.76 -2.57
C TYR A 73 -11.84 8.69 -1.07
N PRO A 74 -11.46 7.52 -0.54
CA PRO A 74 -10.99 7.43 0.84
C PRO A 74 -9.74 8.28 1.05
N GLU A 75 -9.56 8.76 2.27
CA GLU A 75 -8.28 9.34 2.67
C GLU A 75 -7.29 8.19 2.80
N THR A 76 -6.14 8.36 2.17
CA THR A 76 -5.10 7.35 2.16
C THR A 76 -3.78 7.95 2.65
N ASP A 77 -2.92 7.11 3.22
CA ASP A 77 -1.57 7.55 3.57
C ASP A 77 -0.69 7.65 2.32
N TRP A 78 0.57 8.04 2.49
CA TRP A 78 1.51 8.25 1.37
C TRP A 78 1.82 6.97 0.56
N TYR A 79 1.59 5.79 1.13
CA TYR A 79 1.89 4.48 0.54
C TYR A 79 0.65 3.76 -0.01
N GLU A 80 -0.54 4.24 0.36
CA GLU A 80 -1.83 3.71 -0.07
C GLU A 80 -2.45 4.70 -1.05
N GLY A 81 -2.65 4.34 -2.33
CA GLY A 81 -3.27 5.25 -3.31
C GLY A 81 -2.31 6.28 -3.92
N GLN A 82 -2.02 6.11 -5.21
CA GLN A 82 -1.24 7.08 -6.00
C GLN A 82 -2.18 7.83 -6.93
N GLY A 83 -2.67 8.98 -6.46
CA GLY A 83 -3.76 9.72 -7.10
C GLY A 83 -5.04 8.88 -7.23
N ASN A 84 -5.93 9.26 -8.15
CA ASN A 84 -7.22 8.56 -8.34
C ASN A 84 -7.15 7.43 -9.40
N ASN A 85 -5.95 7.01 -9.80
CA ASN A 85 -5.72 6.01 -10.83
C ASN A 85 -5.41 4.62 -10.27
N TYR A 86 -4.76 4.58 -9.11
CA TYR A 86 -4.29 3.37 -8.47
C TYR A 86 -4.87 3.25 -7.07
N PHE A 87 -5.20 2.03 -6.66
CA PHE A 87 -5.76 1.77 -5.34
C PHE A 87 -5.31 0.41 -4.80
N ARG A 88 -5.33 0.25 -3.48
CA ARG A 88 -5.35 -1.07 -2.85
C ARG A 88 -6.77 -1.62 -2.87
N TRP A 89 -6.91 -2.94 -2.82
CA TRP A 89 -8.24 -3.58 -2.80
C TRP A 89 -9.08 -3.09 -1.62
N SER A 90 -8.46 -2.87 -0.45
CA SER A 90 -9.11 -2.40 0.78
C SER A 90 -9.65 -0.98 0.63
N THR A 91 -8.85 -0.07 0.07
CA THR A 91 -9.28 1.30 -0.26
C THR A 91 -10.45 1.28 -1.26
N PHE A 92 -10.38 0.44 -2.28
CA PHE A 92 -11.45 0.33 -3.28
C PHE A 92 -12.74 -0.22 -2.68
N ASP A 93 -12.65 -1.27 -1.86
CA ASP A 93 -13.77 -1.82 -1.10
C ASP A 93 -14.40 -0.76 -0.18
N GLN A 94 -13.59 -0.02 0.58
CA GLN A 94 -14.08 1.09 1.42
C GLN A 94 -14.78 2.18 0.60
N ALA A 95 -14.28 2.49 -0.59
CA ALA A 95 -14.85 3.52 -1.44
C ALA A 95 -16.21 3.11 -2.03
N LEU A 96 -16.37 1.84 -2.40
CA LEU A 96 -17.62 1.31 -2.95
C LEU A 96 -18.62 0.92 -1.87
N TYR A 97 -18.14 0.34 -0.77
CA TYR A 97 -18.94 -0.23 0.32
C TYR A 97 -18.47 0.32 1.67
N PRO A 98 -18.63 1.64 1.92
CA PRO A 98 -18.20 2.25 3.16
C PRO A 98 -18.93 1.61 4.33
N ARG A 99 -18.19 0.88 5.17
CA ARG A 99 -18.68 0.36 6.44
C ARG A 99 -18.69 1.49 7.45
N LYS A 100 -19.68 1.51 8.35
CA LYS A 100 -19.58 2.41 9.51
C LYS A 100 -18.28 2.07 10.23
N PRO A 101 -17.47 3.06 10.65
CA PRO A 101 -16.37 2.76 11.55
C PRO A 101 -17.01 2.10 12.76
N GLU A 102 -16.81 0.79 12.91
CA GLU A 102 -17.04 0.16 14.19
C GLU A 102 -16.16 0.92 15.17
N LYS A 103 -16.69 1.28 16.35
CA LYS A 103 -15.80 1.75 17.42
C LYS A 103 -14.82 0.61 17.60
N GLU A 104 -13.60 0.81 17.09
CA GLU A 104 -12.57 -0.21 17.09
C GLU A 104 -12.52 -0.76 18.50
N ASP A 105 -12.79 -2.05 18.60
CA ASP A 105 -12.36 -2.79 19.75
C ASP A 105 -10.84 -2.80 19.67
N GLN A 106 -10.19 -1.78 20.27
CA GLN A 106 -8.75 -1.56 20.19
C GLN A 106 -7.94 -2.69 20.86
N SER A 107 -8.61 -3.74 21.34
CA SER A 107 -7.96 -4.93 21.88
C SER A 107 -7.27 -5.80 20.84
N ASP A 108 -7.39 -5.47 19.54
CA ASP A 108 -6.65 -6.10 18.43
C ASP A 108 -6.70 -7.65 18.48
N PHE A 109 -7.78 -8.24 18.99
CA PHE A 109 -7.90 -9.72 19.09
C PHE A 109 -8.18 -10.38 17.73
N GLY A 110 -8.09 -9.62 16.63
CA GLY A 110 -8.38 -10.09 15.27
C GLY A 110 -7.54 -11.32 14.94
N HIS A 111 -8.18 -12.36 14.39
CA HIS A 111 -7.57 -13.66 14.06
C HIS A 111 -7.29 -14.61 15.23
N SER A 112 -7.66 -14.24 16.47
CA SER A 112 -7.52 -15.11 17.65
C SER A 112 -8.82 -15.78 18.12
N ARG A 113 -8.72 -16.72 19.07
CA ARG A 113 -9.85 -17.25 19.85
C ARG A 113 -10.65 -16.15 20.57
N CYS A 114 -9.97 -15.05 20.92
CA CYS A 114 -10.50 -13.93 21.69
C CYS A 114 -11.22 -12.87 20.84
N GLN A 115 -11.22 -12.97 19.50
CA GLN A 115 -11.90 -12.02 18.59
C GLN A 115 -13.39 -11.78 18.89
N THR A 116 -14.03 -12.71 19.62
CA THR A 116 -15.45 -12.63 20.01
C THR A 116 -15.66 -12.31 21.49
N TYR A 117 -14.62 -11.89 22.23
CA TYR A 117 -14.72 -11.64 23.67
C TYR A 117 -15.77 -10.57 23.98
N HIS A 118 -15.65 -9.38 23.39
CA HIS A 118 -16.51 -8.23 23.69
C HIS A 118 -17.96 -8.45 23.25
N SER A 119 -18.19 -8.92 22.01
CA SER A 119 -19.52 -9.26 21.52
C SER A 119 -20.16 -10.39 22.33
N GLY A 120 -19.38 -11.41 22.71
CA GLY A 120 -19.82 -12.50 23.59
C GLY A 120 -20.18 -12.03 24.99
N THR A 121 -19.41 -11.10 25.57
CA THR A 121 -19.69 -10.51 26.89
C THR A 121 -21.00 -9.72 26.87
N LYS A 122 -21.23 -8.90 25.84
CA LYS A 122 -22.49 -8.15 25.69
C LYS A 122 -23.70 -9.09 25.62
N LEU A 123 -23.61 -10.16 24.84
CA LEU A 123 -24.68 -11.16 24.74
C LEU A 123 -24.90 -11.90 26.06
N PHE A 124 -23.83 -12.32 26.72
CA PHE A 124 -23.91 -13.02 28.02
C PHE A 124 -24.60 -12.17 29.08
N VAL A 125 -24.24 -10.89 29.20
CA VAL A 125 -24.87 -9.95 30.15
C VAL A 125 -26.36 -9.79 29.84
N ALA A 126 -26.73 -9.59 28.57
CA ALA A 126 -28.13 -9.45 28.17
C ALA A 126 -28.97 -10.69 28.50
N GLU A 127 -28.43 -11.89 28.31
CA GLU A 127 -29.12 -13.14 28.59
C GLU A 127 -29.21 -13.45 30.09
N LEU A 128 -28.20 -13.06 30.87
CA LEU A 128 -28.28 -13.05 32.33
C LEU A 128 -29.33 -12.06 32.83
N ASP A 129 -29.46 -10.91 32.17
CA ASP A 129 -30.43 -9.89 32.57
C ASP A 129 -31.87 -10.35 32.35
N ALA A 130 -32.11 -11.07 31.27
CA ALA A 130 -33.38 -11.71 30.96
C ALA A 130 -33.66 -12.96 31.82
N ALA A 131 -32.65 -13.55 32.47
CA ALA A 131 -32.80 -14.74 33.28
C ALA A 131 -33.40 -14.46 34.68
N LYS A 132 -34.18 -15.42 35.20
CA LYS A 132 -34.80 -15.37 36.53
C LYS A 132 -33.80 -15.79 37.62
N ILE A 133 -32.71 -15.04 37.73
CA ILE A 133 -31.60 -15.29 38.67
C ILE A 133 -31.54 -14.13 39.68
N LYS A 134 -31.16 -14.42 40.93
CA LYS A 134 -31.02 -13.42 41.99
C LYS A 134 -29.92 -12.40 41.64
N THR A 135 -30.09 -11.15 42.07
CA THR A 135 -29.17 -10.05 41.76
C THR A 135 -27.72 -10.30 42.18
N ASN A 136 -27.50 -10.92 43.34
CA ASN A 136 -26.16 -11.26 43.84
C ASN A 136 -25.46 -12.32 42.96
N GLU A 137 -26.19 -13.35 42.54
CA GLU A 137 -25.67 -14.37 41.61
C GLU A 137 -25.35 -13.74 40.25
N ARG A 138 -26.24 -12.88 39.75
CA ARG A 138 -26.04 -12.16 38.49
C ARG A 138 -24.77 -11.30 38.52
N GLN A 139 -24.60 -10.49 39.56
CA GLN A 139 -23.40 -9.64 39.71
C GLN A 139 -22.12 -10.47 39.79
N ALA A 140 -22.14 -11.60 40.50
CA ALA A 140 -20.98 -12.50 40.57
C ALA A 140 -20.61 -13.08 39.21
N LEU A 141 -21.60 -13.51 38.40
CA LEU A 141 -21.38 -14.04 37.05
C LEU A 141 -20.88 -12.96 36.08
N ILE A 142 -21.40 -11.75 36.15
CA ILE A 142 -20.93 -10.62 35.33
C ILE A 142 -19.49 -10.25 35.67
N ALA A 143 -19.15 -10.17 36.96
CA ALA A 143 -17.78 -9.89 37.40
C ALA A 143 -16.79 -10.96 36.91
N ALA A 144 -17.16 -12.24 37.05
CA ALA A 144 -16.34 -13.34 36.56
C ALA A 144 -16.20 -13.30 35.02
N ARG A 145 -17.25 -12.93 34.26
CA ARG A 145 -17.14 -12.73 32.80
C ARG A 145 -16.20 -11.59 32.42
N ALA A 146 -16.22 -10.49 33.16
CA ALA A 146 -15.30 -9.37 32.94
C ALA A 146 -13.83 -9.80 33.14
N SER A 147 -13.54 -10.63 34.15
CA SER A 147 -12.18 -11.11 34.40
C SER A 147 -11.58 -11.97 33.28
N LEU A 148 -12.39 -12.55 32.39
CA LEU A 148 -11.86 -13.33 31.25
C LEU A 148 -11.07 -12.46 30.25
N PHE A 149 -11.23 -11.12 30.29
CA PHE A 149 -10.40 -10.23 29.49
C PHE A 149 -8.91 -10.42 29.77
N SER A 150 -8.52 -10.66 31.03
CA SER A 150 -7.09 -10.82 31.37
C SER A 150 -6.48 -12.10 30.82
N ILE A 151 -7.27 -13.13 30.55
CA ILE A 151 -6.83 -14.35 29.83
C ILE A 151 -6.59 -14.01 28.36
N CYS A 152 -7.53 -13.27 27.74
CA CYS A 152 -7.40 -12.86 26.35
C CYS A 152 -6.29 -11.84 26.09
N ALA A 153 -6.00 -11.00 27.09
CA ALA A 153 -4.98 -9.96 27.03
C ALA A 153 -3.58 -10.46 27.45
N ASP A 154 -3.43 -11.74 27.80
CA ASP A 154 -2.16 -12.33 28.18
C ASP A 154 -1.28 -12.55 26.92
N PRO A 155 -0.16 -11.81 26.78
CA PRO A 155 0.71 -11.93 25.62
C PRO A 155 1.34 -13.32 25.49
N GLU A 156 1.58 -14.01 26.61
CA GLU A 156 2.15 -15.36 26.60
C GLU A 156 1.16 -16.40 26.07
N GLN A 157 -0.15 -16.18 26.26
CA GLN A 157 -1.19 -17.11 25.82
C GLN A 157 -1.74 -16.81 24.43
N THR A 158 -1.63 -15.56 23.98
CA THR A 158 -2.34 -15.09 22.79
C THR A 158 -1.44 -14.45 21.74
N GLY A 159 -0.20 -14.08 22.08
CA GLY A 159 0.74 -13.43 21.16
C GLY A 159 0.44 -11.94 20.88
N TYR A 160 -0.55 -11.34 21.54
CA TYR A 160 -0.93 -9.93 21.32
C TYR A 160 -0.23 -8.96 22.27
N ALA A 161 0.22 -7.83 21.71
CA ALA A 161 0.90 -6.79 22.46
C ALA A 161 -0.09 -5.82 23.13
N SER A 162 0.13 -5.53 24.42
CA SER A 162 -0.76 -4.71 25.26
C SER A 162 -0.81 -3.20 24.92
N TYR A 163 -0.04 -2.75 23.93
CA TYR A 163 0.19 -1.32 23.66
C TYR A 163 -1.02 -0.58 23.08
N ARG A 164 -2.01 -1.29 22.51
CA ARG A 164 -3.19 -0.67 21.85
C ARG A 164 -4.44 -0.59 22.71
N PHE A 165 -4.42 -1.14 23.93
CA PHE A 165 -5.60 -1.13 24.80
C PHE A 165 -5.99 0.29 25.26
N SER A 166 -7.28 0.58 25.22
CA SER A 166 -7.87 1.76 25.86
C SER A 166 -7.61 1.77 27.37
N ASN A 167 -7.77 2.93 28.02
CA ASN A 167 -7.58 3.03 29.48
C ASN A 167 -8.51 2.10 30.27
N GLU A 168 -9.74 1.90 29.79
CA GLU A 168 -10.71 0.97 30.40
C GLU A 168 -10.24 -0.48 30.27
N GLN A 169 -9.73 -0.87 29.11
CA GLN A 169 -9.18 -2.22 28.87
C GLN A 169 -7.93 -2.47 29.72
N LYS A 170 -7.06 -1.46 29.92
CA LYS A 170 -5.89 -1.57 30.80
C LYS A 170 -6.26 -1.89 32.25
N GLU A 171 -7.40 -1.39 32.74
CA GLU A 171 -7.91 -1.78 34.05
C GLU A 171 -8.47 -3.22 34.05
N GLN A 172 -9.13 -3.64 32.96
CA GLN A 172 -9.62 -5.02 32.82
C GLN A 172 -8.49 -6.07 32.80
N VAL A 173 -7.31 -5.74 32.27
CA VAL A 173 -6.12 -6.64 32.31
C VAL A 173 -5.74 -7.00 33.75
N LYS A 174 -5.96 -6.09 34.71
CA LYS A 174 -5.61 -6.30 36.12
C LYS A 174 -6.57 -7.24 36.84
N LEU A 175 -7.75 -7.49 36.27
CA LEU A 175 -8.73 -8.40 36.85
C LEU A 175 -8.17 -9.82 36.92
N ARG A 176 -8.41 -10.49 38.03
CA ARG A 176 -8.08 -11.91 38.21
C ARG A 176 -9.37 -12.71 38.23
N TRP A 177 -9.30 -13.92 37.68
CA TRP A 177 -10.42 -14.84 37.76
C TRP A 177 -10.68 -15.22 39.22
N GLU A 178 -11.84 -14.83 39.72
CA GLU A 178 -12.39 -15.30 40.99
C GLU A 178 -13.50 -16.31 40.69
N ASP A 179 -13.36 -17.54 41.21
CA ASP A 179 -14.40 -18.56 41.03
C ASP A 179 -15.69 -18.15 41.75
N PRO A 180 -16.79 -17.87 41.01
CA PRO A 180 -18.01 -17.40 41.64
C PRO A 180 -18.85 -18.57 42.22
N SER A 181 -18.42 -19.83 42.10
CA SER A 181 -19.20 -21.03 42.45
C SER A 181 -19.86 -20.97 43.83
N ALA A 182 -19.16 -20.47 44.85
CA ALA A 182 -19.69 -20.36 46.22
C ALA A 182 -20.88 -19.38 46.34
N LYS A 183 -21.00 -18.43 45.42
CA LYS A 183 -22.05 -17.41 45.39
C LYS A 183 -23.28 -17.84 44.59
N ILE A 184 -23.19 -18.91 43.79
CA ILE A 184 -24.24 -19.34 42.85
C ILE A 184 -25.01 -20.53 43.45
N GLN A 185 -26.31 -20.36 43.72
CA GLN A 185 -27.12 -21.42 44.33
C GLN A 185 -28.30 -21.85 43.46
N SER A 186 -28.85 -20.95 42.65
CA SER A 186 -29.98 -21.27 41.78
C SER A 186 -29.59 -22.24 40.66
N LYS A 187 -30.51 -23.13 40.29
CA LYS A 187 -30.31 -24.08 39.18
C LYS A 187 -29.94 -23.36 37.88
N GLN A 188 -30.63 -22.26 37.57
CA GLN A 188 -30.35 -21.49 36.36
C GLN A 188 -28.98 -20.78 36.45
N GLY A 189 -28.64 -20.23 37.63
CA GLY A 189 -27.31 -19.66 37.88
C GLY A 189 -26.19 -20.69 37.68
N GLN A 190 -26.39 -21.94 38.12
CA GLN A 190 -25.42 -23.04 37.93
C GLN A 190 -25.20 -23.39 36.44
N GLU A 191 -26.24 -23.32 35.61
CA GLU A 191 -26.08 -23.50 34.16
C GLU A 191 -25.27 -22.36 33.53
N PHE A 192 -25.49 -21.10 33.93
CA PHE A 192 -24.67 -19.96 33.47
C PHE A 192 -23.22 -20.03 33.99
N LEU A 193 -23.01 -20.52 35.22
CA LEU A 193 -21.68 -20.78 35.76
C LEU A 193 -20.94 -21.83 34.92
N THR A 194 -21.63 -22.92 34.57
CA THR A 194 -21.05 -23.97 33.71
C THR A 194 -20.65 -23.41 32.35
N TYR A 195 -21.47 -22.53 31.76
CA TYR A 195 -21.12 -21.85 30.51
C TYR A 195 -19.85 -21.01 30.68
N LEU A 196 -19.76 -20.28 31.79
CA LEU A 196 -18.64 -19.39 32.05
C LEU A 196 -17.32 -20.14 32.27
N LEU A 197 -17.37 -21.28 32.96
CA LEU A 197 -16.24 -22.21 33.10
C LEU A 197 -15.80 -22.75 31.74
N GLY A 198 -16.75 -23.14 30.88
CA GLY A 198 -16.45 -23.54 29.50
C GLY A 198 -15.82 -22.41 28.67
N ALA A 199 -16.31 -21.18 28.82
CA ALA A 199 -15.76 -20.02 28.12
C ALA A 199 -14.35 -19.67 28.60
N LYS A 200 -14.09 -19.76 29.91
CA LYS A 200 -12.75 -19.61 30.49
C LYS A 200 -11.78 -20.60 29.86
N ALA A 201 -12.13 -21.89 29.89
CA ALA A 201 -11.32 -22.96 29.33
C ALA A 201 -11.09 -22.77 27.82
N PHE A 202 -12.12 -22.35 27.07
CA PHE A 202 -12.00 -22.05 25.65
C PHE A 202 -10.98 -20.95 25.35
N TYR A 203 -11.01 -19.84 26.09
CA TYR A 203 -10.04 -18.75 25.88
C TYR A 203 -8.63 -19.15 26.30
N ALA A 204 -8.50 -19.91 27.40
CA ALA A 204 -7.22 -20.44 27.88
C ALA A 204 -6.63 -21.57 27.01
N GLY A 205 -7.35 -22.06 26.01
CA GLY A 205 -6.90 -23.19 25.16
C GLY A 205 -7.08 -24.57 25.81
N GLU A 206 -7.78 -24.68 26.94
CA GLU A 206 -8.10 -25.93 27.62
C GLU A 206 -9.30 -26.63 26.95
N PHE A 207 -9.12 -27.09 25.71
CA PHE A 207 -10.25 -27.49 24.86
C PHE A 207 -11.08 -28.66 25.42
N GLU A 208 -10.48 -29.64 26.08
CA GLU A 208 -11.23 -30.76 26.65
C GLU A 208 -12.14 -30.33 27.81
N THR A 209 -11.64 -29.45 28.70
CA THR A 209 -12.43 -28.84 29.77
C THR A 209 -13.58 -28.01 29.21
N ALA A 210 -13.32 -27.25 28.15
CA ALA A 210 -14.34 -26.47 27.45
C ALA A 210 -15.43 -27.36 26.84
N LEU A 211 -15.04 -28.44 26.14
CA LEU A 211 -15.97 -29.40 25.54
C LEU A 211 -16.88 -30.04 26.59
N ASN A 212 -16.32 -30.50 27.70
CA ASN A 212 -17.08 -31.12 28.78
C ASN A 212 -18.11 -30.15 29.39
N SER A 213 -17.70 -28.90 29.62
CA SER A 213 -18.57 -27.85 30.16
C SER A 213 -19.72 -27.51 29.21
N PHE A 214 -19.43 -27.32 27.92
CA PHE A 214 -20.49 -27.03 26.94
C PHE A 214 -21.39 -28.25 26.68
N ALA A 215 -20.86 -29.47 26.68
CA ALA A 215 -21.65 -30.69 26.51
C ALA A 215 -22.76 -30.80 27.57
N ALA A 216 -22.47 -30.44 28.82
CA ALA A 216 -23.44 -30.44 29.92
C ALA A 216 -24.64 -29.50 29.68
N LEU A 217 -24.48 -28.47 28.83
CA LEU A 217 -25.50 -27.45 28.56
C LEU A 217 -26.35 -27.71 27.31
N THR A 218 -25.99 -28.71 26.50
CA THR A 218 -26.73 -29.07 25.27
C THR A 218 -28.19 -29.50 25.50
N LYS A 219 -28.54 -29.80 26.75
CA LYS A 219 -29.91 -30.15 27.19
C LYS A 219 -30.51 -29.11 28.15
N SER A 220 -29.90 -27.93 28.29
CA SER A 220 -30.43 -26.85 29.13
C SER A 220 -31.85 -26.46 28.69
N SER A 221 -32.68 -26.13 29.67
CA SER A 221 -34.02 -25.57 29.44
C SER A 221 -33.99 -24.11 28.99
N ASN A 222 -32.86 -23.42 29.19
CA ASN A 222 -32.63 -22.10 28.66
C ASN A 222 -32.18 -22.20 27.19
N GLY A 223 -32.99 -21.64 26.29
CA GLY A 223 -32.76 -21.73 24.85
C GLY A 223 -31.43 -21.13 24.40
N TRP A 224 -31.00 -20.03 25.02
CA TRP A 224 -29.71 -19.40 24.72
C TRP A 224 -28.54 -20.28 25.14
N LEU A 225 -28.53 -20.80 26.38
CA LEU A 225 -27.47 -21.70 26.84
C LEU A 225 -27.37 -22.96 26.00
N LYS A 226 -28.51 -23.56 25.65
CA LYS A 226 -28.57 -24.76 24.80
C LYS A 226 -27.95 -24.52 23.42
N GLU A 227 -28.42 -23.49 22.72
CA GLU A 227 -27.93 -23.18 21.37
C GLU A 227 -26.46 -22.75 21.38
N THR A 228 -26.10 -21.85 22.30
CA THR A 228 -24.74 -21.32 22.42
C THR A 228 -23.74 -22.41 22.78
N ALA A 229 -24.11 -23.35 23.65
CA ALA A 229 -23.25 -24.47 24.00
C ALA A 229 -22.95 -25.38 22.79
N ILE A 230 -23.96 -25.71 21.98
CA ILE A 230 -23.76 -26.51 20.74
C ILE A 230 -22.83 -25.77 19.77
N TYR A 231 -23.06 -24.47 19.58
CA TYR A 231 -22.20 -23.64 18.73
C TYR A 231 -20.76 -23.56 19.26
N MET A 232 -20.59 -23.40 20.57
CA MET A 232 -19.28 -23.34 21.22
C MET A 232 -18.54 -24.67 21.16
N ILE A 233 -19.21 -25.83 21.22
CA ILE A 233 -18.58 -27.14 20.97
C ILE A 233 -17.90 -27.14 19.60
N GLY A 234 -18.61 -26.70 18.54
CA GLY A 234 -18.04 -26.63 17.20
C GLY A 234 -16.84 -25.68 17.11
N ARG A 235 -16.92 -24.50 17.74
CA ARG A 235 -15.79 -23.57 17.81
C ARG A 235 -14.58 -24.13 18.56
N THR A 236 -14.83 -24.84 19.66
CA THR A 236 -13.78 -25.47 20.46
C THR A 236 -13.06 -26.54 19.64
N GLU A 237 -13.81 -27.37 18.89
CA GLU A 237 -13.22 -28.39 18.01
C GLU A 237 -12.42 -27.78 16.86
N VAL A 238 -12.88 -26.70 16.22
CA VAL A 238 -12.07 -25.98 15.20
C VAL A 238 -10.76 -25.47 15.78
N ASN A 239 -10.79 -24.94 17.00
CA ASN A 239 -9.59 -24.41 17.65
C ASN A 239 -8.64 -25.51 18.12
N ARG A 240 -9.17 -26.62 18.62
CA ARG A 240 -8.40 -27.83 18.92
C ARG A 240 -7.74 -28.38 17.66
N ALA A 241 -8.48 -28.41 16.54
CA ALA A 241 -8.01 -28.97 15.28
C ALA A 241 -6.75 -28.29 14.74
N GLN A 242 -6.61 -26.99 14.96
CA GLN A 242 -5.58 -26.16 14.35
C GLN A 242 -4.39 -25.83 15.25
N VAL A 243 -4.31 -26.39 16.46
CA VAL A 243 -3.23 -26.09 17.43
C VAL A 243 -1.84 -26.28 16.84
N SER A 244 -1.65 -27.34 16.08
CA SER A 244 -0.37 -27.69 15.45
C SER A 244 -0.32 -27.37 13.95
N ALA A 245 -1.34 -26.70 13.42
CA ALA A 245 -1.53 -26.53 11.98
C ALA A 245 -0.90 -25.26 11.42
N PHE A 246 -0.32 -24.41 12.28
CA PHE A 246 0.32 -23.17 11.89
C PHE A 246 1.75 -23.11 12.42
N GLY A 247 2.69 -22.69 11.57
CA GLY A 247 4.11 -22.55 11.89
C GLY A 247 4.41 -21.36 12.80
N GLU A 248 5.69 -21.19 13.16
CA GLU A 248 6.17 -20.09 14.01
C GLU A 248 5.84 -18.71 13.43
N TRP A 249 5.73 -18.60 12.10
CA TRP A 249 5.43 -17.36 11.39
C TRP A 249 3.94 -17.20 11.04
N GLY A 250 3.08 -18.12 11.51
CA GLY A 250 1.63 -18.09 11.30
C GLY A 250 1.17 -18.59 9.93
N ASP A 251 2.07 -19.19 9.15
CA ASP A 251 1.76 -19.87 7.90
C ASP A 251 1.06 -21.20 8.14
N PHE A 252 0.13 -21.57 7.25
CA PHE A 252 -0.59 -22.83 7.35
C PHE A 252 0.26 -23.98 6.83
N GLU A 253 0.64 -24.90 7.71
CA GLU A 253 1.51 -26.06 7.42
C GLU A 253 0.80 -27.16 6.60
N GLY A 254 -0.47 -26.92 6.24
CA GLY A 254 -1.28 -27.80 5.41
C GLY A 254 -2.18 -28.74 6.21
N PRO A 255 -3.09 -29.46 5.52
CA PRO A 255 -4.10 -30.29 6.16
C PRO A 255 -3.54 -31.42 7.02
N ASP A 256 -2.33 -31.89 6.75
CA ASP A 256 -1.71 -33.01 7.48
C ASP A 256 -1.31 -32.67 8.91
N ALA A 257 -1.08 -31.38 9.20
CA ALA A 257 -0.78 -30.88 10.53
C ALA A 257 -2.05 -30.66 11.40
N VAL A 258 -3.25 -30.85 10.83
CA VAL A 258 -4.54 -30.66 11.50
C VAL A 258 -4.97 -31.94 12.26
N ASP A 259 -5.47 -31.79 13.49
CA ASP A 259 -6.10 -32.92 14.23
C ASP A 259 -7.37 -33.37 13.50
N LYS A 260 -7.25 -34.50 12.80
CA LYS A 260 -8.30 -35.09 11.96
C LYS A 260 -9.56 -35.47 12.74
N LYS A 261 -9.43 -35.84 14.02
CA LYS A 261 -10.59 -36.19 14.85
C LYS A 261 -11.34 -34.93 15.26
N ALA A 262 -10.62 -33.90 15.72
CA ALA A 262 -11.21 -32.63 16.09
C ALA A 262 -11.91 -31.97 14.89
N ILE A 263 -11.29 -31.96 13.71
CA ILE A 263 -11.90 -31.32 12.52
C ILE A 263 -13.15 -32.07 12.04
N ALA A 264 -13.15 -33.41 12.08
CA ALA A 264 -14.35 -34.21 11.76
C ALA A 264 -15.48 -33.99 12.78
N ASN A 265 -15.15 -33.84 14.07
CA ASN A 265 -16.13 -33.47 15.10
C ASN A 265 -16.72 -32.08 14.83
N ALA A 266 -15.88 -31.09 14.48
CA ALA A 266 -16.33 -29.75 14.13
C ALA A 266 -17.30 -29.77 12.94
N GLU A 267 -16.98 -30.51 11.88
CA GLU A 267 -17.85 -30.69 10.71
C GLU A 267 -19.20 -31.27 11.10
N LYS A 268 -19.22 -32.34 11.89
CA LYS A 268 -20.45 -32.98 12.37
C LYS A 268 -21.31 -31.99 13.17
N VAL A 269 -20.70 -31.23 14.08
CA VAL A 269 -21.40 -30.28 14.95
C VAL A 269 -21.97 -29.13 14.13
N PHE A 270 -21.20 -28.51 13.24
CA PHE A 270 -21.70 -27.40 12.44
C PHE A 270 -22.74 -27.83 11.40
N THR A 271 -22.62 -29.03 10.82
CA THR A 271 -23.63 -29.59 9.92
C THR A 271 -24.96 -29.74 10.65
N ALA A 272 -24.93 -30.32 11.85
CA ALA A 272 -26.13 -30.46 12.68
C ALA A 272 -26.68 -29.09 13.12
N TYR A 273 -25.80 -28.14 13.47
CA TYR A 273 -26.22 -26.78 13.86
C TYR A 273 -26.93 -26.07 12.71
N ILE A 274 -26.34 -26.05 11.51
CA ILE A 274 -26.90 -25.41 10.32
C ILE A 274 -28.27 -26.02 9.97
N LYS A 275 -28.42 -27.34 10.10
CA LYS A 275 -29.69 -28.04 9.84
C LYS A 275 -30.76 -27.72 10.87
N ASN A 276 -30.42 -27.72 12.16
CA ASN A 276 -31.38 -27.64 13.26
C ASN A 276 -31.69 -26.21 13.71
N PHE A 277 -30.80 -25.25 13.44
CA PHE A 277 -30.92 -23.85 13.83
C PHE A 277 -30.89 -22.93 12.59
N GLN A 278 -31.80 -23.15 11.65
CA GLN A 278 -31.85 -22.39 10.39
C GLN A 278 -32.01 -20.87 10.60
N ASN A 279 -32.71 -20.48 11.67
CA ASN A 279 -32.86 -19.09 12.13
C ASN A 279 -32.10 -18.85 13.45
N GLY A 280 -31.08 -19.67 13.73
CA GLY A 280 -30.26 -19.58 14.93
C GLY A 280 -29.41 -18.33 14.97
N ARG A 281 -29.05 -17.91 16.18
CA ARG A 281 -28.25 -16.71 16.45
C ARG A 281 -26.88 -16.74 15.78
N TYR A 282 -26.32 -17.93 15.60
CA TYR A 282 -24.96 -18.12 15.09
C TYR A 282 -24.94 -18.71 13.67
N ILE A 283 -26.06 -18.74 12.94
CA ILE A 283 -26.13 -19.41 11.63
C ILE A 283 -25.14 -18.85 10.60
N GLY A 284 -24.97 -17.52 10.55
CA GLY A 284 -23.99 -16.88 9.66
C GLY A 284 -22.56 -17.29 10.00
N SER A 285 -22.21 -17.26 11.29
CA SER A 285 -20.89 -17.69 11.78
C SER A 285 -20.64 -19.18 11.58
N ALA A 286 -21.63 -20.04 11.85
CA ALA A 286 -21.53 -21.49 11.64
C ALA A 286 -21.26 -21.83 10.17
N LYS A 287 -21.93 -21.13 9.23
CA LYS A 287 -21.65 -21.29 7.78
C LYS A 287 -20.23 -20.84 7.42
N GLY A 288 -19.74 -19.74 7.98
CA GLY A 288 -18.36 -19.29 7.79
C GLY A 288 -17.32 -20.24 8.38
N LEU A 289 -17.55 -20.72 9.60
CA LEU A 289 -16.69 -21.70 10.26
C LEU A 289 -16.70 -23.05 9.54
N MET A 290 -17.82 -23.45 8.92
CA MET A 290 -17.85 -24.65 8.07
C MET A 290 -16.88 -24.52 6.89
N ARG A 291 -16.72 -23.34 6.27
CA ARG A 291 -15.70 -23.14 5.24
C ARG A 291 -14.29 -23.28 5.79
N ARG A 292 -14.03 -22.74 7.00
CA ARG A 292 -12.75 -22.96 7.69
C ARG A 292 -12.52 -24.45 7.99
N VAL A 293 -13.56 -25.20 8.33
CA VAL A 293 -13.50 -26.65 8.52
C VAL A 293 -13.09 -27.36 7.24
N TYR A 294 -13.73 -27.06 6.10
CA TYR A 294 -13.36 -27.66 4.81
C TYR A 294 -11.91 -27.33 4.41
N TRP A 295 -11.48 -26.08 4.59
CA TRP A 295 -10.11 -25.66 4.31
C TRP A 295 -9.07 -26.38 5.17
N LEU A 296 -9.27 -26.43 6.49
CA LEU A 296 -8.37 -27.15 7.40
C LEU A 296 -8.36 -28.66 7.11
N ALA A 297 -9.49 -29.23 6.71
CA ALA A 297 -9.60 -30.65 6.39
C ALA A 297 -8.97 -31.01 5.03
N GLY A 298 -8.63 -30.04 4.18
CA GLY A 298 -8.24 -30.29 2.78
C GLY A 298 -9.40 -30.79 1.91
N ASN A 299 -10.65 -30.49 2.29
CA ASN A 299 -11.83 -30.86 1.50
C ASN A 299 -12.12 -29.80 0.44
N ASP A 300 -11.24 -29.76 -0.57
CA ASP A 300 -11.21 -28.78 -1.64
C ASP A 300 -12.55 -28.69 -2.39
N LYS A 301 -13.17 -29.84 -2.68
CA LYS A 301 -14.47 -29.90 -3.36
C LYS A 301 -15.61 -29.24 -2.56
N ALA A 302 -15.71 -29.54 -1.26
CA ALA A 302 -16.73 -28.93 -0.41
C ALA A 302 -16.47 -27.43 -0.21
N LEU A 303 -15.19 -27.04 -0.09
CA LEU A 303 -14.80 -25.65 0.00
C LEU A 303 -15.17 -24.89 -1.28
N ALA A 304 -14.85 -25.43 -2.45
CA ALA A 304 -15.18 -24.85 -3.76
C ALA A 304 -16.69 -24.68 -3.92
N ALA A 305 -17.48 -25.71 -3.61
CA ALA A 305 -18.94 -25.64 -3.64
C ALA A 305 -19.49 -24.56 -2.70
N SER A 306 -18.87 -24.35 -1.53
CA SER A 306 -19.32 -23.37 -0.55
C SER A 306 -19.20 -21.92 -1.05
N TYR A 307 -18.13 -21.58 -1.79
CA TYR A 307 -17.95 -20.26 -2.38
C TYR A 307 -18.91 -20.03 -3.56
N GLN A 308 -19.08 -21.03 -4.43
CA GLN A 308 -20.05 -20.97 -5.52
C GLN A 308 -21.48 -20.75 -4.99
N GLN A 309 -21.84 -21.40 -3.88
CA GLN A 309 -23.14 -21.20 -3.22
C GLN A 309 -23.32 -19.78 -2.64
N MET A 310 -22.25 -19.10 -2.22
CA MET A 310 -22.33 -17.71 -1.78
C MET A 310 -22.67 -16.77 -2.95
N LEU A 311 -22.12 -17.04 -4.13
CA LEU A 311 -22.37 -16.24 -5.34
C LEU A 311 -23.81 -16.41 -5.87
N LEU A 312 -24.46 -17.54 -5.63
CA LEU A 312 -25.91 -17.68 -5.90
C LEU A 312 -26.77 -16.68 -5.11
N ASN A 313 -26.26 -16.14 -3.99
CA ASN A 313 -26.91 -15.12 -3.17
C ASN A 313 -26.08 -13.81 -3.11
N VAL A 314 -25.42 -13.46 -4.21
CA VAL A 314 -24.46 -12.34 -4.29
C VAL A 314 -24.98 -11.00 -3.74
N LYS A 315 -26.28 -10.72 -3.82
CA LYS A 315 -26.87 -9.47 -3.28
C LYS A 315 -26.77 -9.31 -1.76
N ASN A 316 -26.60 -10.41 -1.02
CA ASN A 316 -26.45 -10.41 0.44
C ASN A 316 -24.99 -10.62 0.88
N LEU A 317 -24.06 -10.59 -0.08
CA LEU A 317 -22.63 -10.76 0.16
C LEU A 317 -22.03 -9.45 0.69
N ASP A 318 -21.07 -9.54 1.60
CA ASP A 318 -20.07 -8.47 1.80
C ASP A 318 -18.95 -8.69 0.75
N PRO A 319 -18.83 -7.84 -0.28
CA PRO A 319 -17.90 -8.08 -1.39
C PRO A 319 -16.44 -8.11 -0.96
N GLY A 320 -16.03 -7.20 -0.07
CA GLY A 320 -14.66 -7.13 0.46
C GLY A 320 -14.30 -8.37 1.26
N ALA A 321 -15.15 -8.77 2.19
CA ALA A 321 -14.91 -9.95 3.02
C ALA A 321 -14.88 -11.24 2.18
N PHE A 322 -15.73 -11.34 1.15
CA PHE A 322 -15.69 -12.47 0.22
C PHE A 322 -14.42 -12.49 -0.61
N ALA A 323 -14.04 -11.36 -1.21
CA ALA A 323 -12.85 -11.26 -2.03
C ALA A 323 -11.60 -11.66 -1.24
N GLU A 324 -11.47 -11.16 -0.01
CA GLU A 324 -10.37 -11.49 0.89
C GLU A 324 -10.37 -12.97 1.30
N GLU A 325 -11.51 -13.56 1.65
CA GLU A 325 -11.57 -14.98 2.03
C GLU A 325 -11.25 -15.91 0.85
N ALA A 326 -11.78 -15.59 -0.34
CA ALA A 326 -11.54 -16.36 -1.56
C ALA A 326 -10.07 -16.27 -2.01
N ASP A 327 -9.44 -15.10 -1.86
CA ASP A 327 -8.01 -14.93 -2.15
C ASP A 327 -7.14 -15.81 -1.25
N ASN A 328 -7.39 -15.79 0.06
CA ASN A 328 -6.61 -16.54 1.02
C ASN A 328 -6.77 -18.07 0.93
N LYS A 329 -7.90 -18.57 0.41
CA LYS A 329 -8.25 -20.01 0.51
C LYS A 329 -8.58 -20.71 -0.80
N LEU A 330 -8.86 -19.97 -1.88
CA LEU A 330 -9.35 -20.54 -3.15
C LEU A 330 -8.45 -20.18 -4.34
N PHE A 331 -8.16 -18.90 -4.59
CA PHE A 331 -7.56 -18.49 -5.88
C PHE A 331 -6.15 -19.05 -6.13
N PHE A 332 -5.41 -19.37 -5.08
CA PHE A 332 -4.08 -19.98 -5.17
C PHE A 332 -4.04 -21.47 -4.83
N ASN A 333 -5.20 -22.11 -4.58
CA ASN A 333 -5.27 -23.54 -4.34
C ASN A 333 -5.42 -24.30 -5.67
N ASN A 334 -4.32 -24.88 -6.16
CA ASN A 334 -4.28 -25.58 -7.43
C ASN A 334 -5.22 -26.81 -7.48
N ASN A 335 -5.43 -27.47 -6.34
CA ASN A 335 -6.27 -28.67 -6.27
C ASN A 335 -7.76 -28.36 -6.45
N MET A 336 -8.20 -27.16 -6.09
CA MET A 336 -9.61 -26.75 -6.20
C MET A 336 -10.02 -26.37 -7.63
N ARG A 337 -9.07 -26.12 -8.54
CA ARG A 337 -9.36 -25.49 -9.83
C ARG A 337 -10.38 -26.27 -10.66
N ASP A 338 -10.27 -27.59 -10.68
CA ASP A 338 -11.16 -28.47 -11.44
C ASP A 338 -12.58 -28.55 -10.85
N ASP A 339 -12.77 -28.15 -9.59
CA ASP A 339 -14.07 -28.13 -8.90
C ASP A 339 -14.81 -26.78 -9.01
N ILE A 340 -14.19 -25.77 -9.63
CA ILE A 340 -14.79 -24.45 -9.82
C ILE A 340 -15.46 -24.37 -11.20
N SER A 341 -16.75 -24.04 -11.19
CA SER A 341 -17.57 -23.84 -12.39
C SER A 341 -18.23 -22.46 -12.46
N ASP A 342 -18.19 -21.68 -11.38
CA ASP A 342 -18.74 -20.33 -11.35
C ASP A 342 -17.92 -19.38 -12.27
N PRO A 343 -18.58 -18.64 -13.19
CA PRO A 343 -17.89 -17.80 -14.16
C PRO A 343 -17.02 -16.70 -13.56
N LEU A 344 -17.39 -16.13 -12.41
CA LEU A 344 -16.63 -15.03 -11.81
C LEU A 344 -15.37 -15.55 -11.14
N LEU A 345 -15.48 -16.67 -10.42
CA LEU A 345 -14.33 -17.33 -9.80
C LEU A 345 -13.35 -17.81 -10.88
N LEU A 346 -13.85 -18.44 -11.95
CA LEU A 346 -13.03 -18.86 -13.09
C LEU A 346 -12.29 -17.67 -13.71
N ALA A 347 -12.99 -16.57 -14.00
CA ALA A 347 -12.35 -15.40 -14.59
C ALA A 347 -11.20 -14.84 -13.74
N VAL A 348 -11.34 -14.83 -12.41
CA VAL A 348 -10.27 -14.39 -11.51
C VAL A 348 -9.10 -15.38 -11.51
N ILE A 349 -9.38 -16.69 -11.45
CA ILE A 349 -8.37 -17.75 -11.55
C ILE A 349 -7.60 -17.66 -12.88
N ASP A 350 -8.30 -17.44 -14.00
CA ASP A 350 -7.68 -17.32 -15.32
C ASP A 350 -6.79 -16.09 -15.42
N LEU A 351 -7.23 -14.94 -14.88
CA LEU A 351 -6.39 -13.73 -14.82
C LEU A 351 -5.13 -13.95 -13.97
N VAL A 352 -5.22 -14.67 -12.86
CA VAL A 352 -4.04 -15.05 -12.05
C VAL A 352 -3.09 -15.93 -12.88
N GLN A 353 -3.62 -16.93 -13.59
CA GLN A 353 -2.81 -17.81 -14.44
C GLN A 353 -2.27 -17.13 -15.70
N MET A 354 -2.69 -15.91 -16.04
CA MET A 354 -2.09 -15.10 -17.11
C MET A 354 -0.90 -14.25 -16.63
N ARG A 355 -0.62 -14.18 -15.32
CA ARG A 355 0.53 -13.44 -14.77
C ARG A 355 1.85 -14.02 -15.29
N GLN A 356 2.92 -13.23 -15.25
CA GLN A 356 4.26 -13.78 -15.52
C GLN A 356 4.54 -14.92 -14.53
N PRO A 357 5.02 -16.07 -15.02
CA PRO A 357 5.23 -17.23 -14.17
C PRO A 357 6.31 -16.93 -13.12
N TYR A 358 6.12 -17.47 -11.92
CA TYR A 358 7.13 -17.47 -10.87
C TYR A 358 7.58 -18.90 -10.60
N GLY A 359 8.90 -19.15 -10.60
CA GLY A 359 9.43 -20.51 -10.48
C GLY A 359 9.01 -21.40 -11.65
N ASP A 360 8.49 -22.59 -11.34
CA ASP A 360 8.11 -23.63 -12.33
C ASP A 360 6.67 -23.49 -12.87
N ASP A 361 5.94 -22.45 -12.44
CA ASP A 361 4.57 -22.21 -12.89
C ASP A 361 4.51 -21.92 -14.40
N LYS A 362 3.39 -22.29 -15.04
CA LYS A 362 3.12 -21.99 -16.45
C LYS A 362 1.90 -21.11 -16.59
N GLN A 363 1.97 -20.19 -17.56
CA GLN A 363 0.80 -19.42 -17.96
C GLN A 363 -0.29 -20.32 -18.54
N ILE A 364 -1.55 -19.96 -18.32
CA ILE A 364 -2.70 -20.66 -18.90
C ILE A 364 -2.62 -20.72 -20.43
N SER A 365 -2.88 -21.90 -20.99
CA SER A 365 -2.92 -22.08 -22.45
C SER A 365 -4.23 -21.58 -23.04
N LEU A 366 -4.22 -21.16 -24.32
CA LEU A 366 -5.45 -20.79 -25.02
C LEU A 366 -6.44 -21.96 -25.06
N GLN A 367 -5.96 -23.19 -25.25
CA GLN A 367 -6.81 -24.39 -25.29
C GLN A 367 -7.54 -24.62 -23.95
N THR A 368 -6.84 -24.41 -22.82
CA THR A 368 -7.44 -24.51 -21.48
C THR A 368 -8.54 -23.47 -21.30
N LEU A 369 -8.28 -22.23 -21.69
CA LEU A 369 -9.25 -21.14 -21.62
C LEU A 369 -10.46 -21.38 -22.53
N GLU A 370 -10.23 -21.89 -23.75
CA GLU A 370 -11.31 -22.22 -24.68
C GLU A 370 -12.20 -23.36 -24.18
N ALA A 371 -11.63 -24.33 -23.47
CA ALA A 371 -12.36 -25.45 -22.88
C ALA A 371 -13.37 -25.02 -21.79
N GLN A 372 -13.18 -23.86 -21.15
CA GLN A 372 -14.08 -23.32 -20.13
C GLN A 372 -15.32 -22.63 -20.72
N LYS A 373 -15.43 -22.50 -22.05
CA LYS A 373 -16.57 -21.85 -22.72
C LYS A 373 -17.95 -22.32 -22.22
N PRO A 374 -18.22 -23.62 -21.98
CA PRO A 374 -19.53 -24.06 -21.49
C PRO A 374 -19.88 -23.49 -20.11
N MET A 375 -18.87 -23.27 -19.24
CA MET A 375 -19.05 -22.75 -17.88
C MET A 375 -19.35 -21.25 -17.90
N ILE A 376 -18.71 -20.51 -18.81
CA ILE A 376 -18.83 -19.04 -18.92
C ILE A 376 -19.89 -18.62 -19.96
N ALA A 377 -20.58 -19.57 -20.61
CA ALA A 377 -21.52 -19.31 -21.70
C ALA A 377 -22.66 -18.33 -21.34
N ALA A 378 -23.05 -18.27 -20.06
CA ALA A 378 -24.05 -17.31 -19.56
C ALA A 378 -23.54 -15.85 -19.55
N ASN A 379 -22.22 -15.63 -19.63
CA ASN A 379 -21.55 -14.34 -19.63
C ASN A 379 -20.62 -14.21 -20.86
N PRO A 380 -21.15 -14.12 -22.09
CA PRO A 380 -20.33 -14.10 -23.31
C PRO A 380 -19.34 -12.93 -23.35
N ALA A 381 -19.71 -11.77 -22.81
CA ALA A 381 -18.82 -10.61 -22.70
C ALA A 381 -17.61 -10.87 -21.79
N LEU A 382 -17.77 -11.69 -20.73
CA LEU A 382 -16.68 -12.09 -19.85
C LEU A 382 -15.75 -13.08 -20.55
N TYR A 383 -16.32 -14.07 -21.24
CA TYR A 383 -15.55 -15.05 -22.00
C TYR A 383 -14.68 -14.39 -23.09
N GLU A 384 -15.27 -13.53 -23.91
CA GLU A 384 -14.54 -12.76 -24.92
C GLU A 384 -13.46 -11.85 -24.31
N PHE A 385 -13.74 -11.26 -23.15
CA PHE A 385 -12.76 -10.45 -22.42
C PHE A 385 -11.56 -11.30 -21.99
N LEU A 386 -11.78 -12.51 -21.47
CA LEU A 386 -10.68 -13.40 -21.08
C LEU A 386 -9.83 -13.82 -22.28
N LEU A 387 -10.45 -14.14 -23.43
CA LEU A 387 -9.72 -14.43 -24.67
C LEU A 387 -8.87 -13.24 -25.14
N ALA A 388 -9.41 -12.01 -25.03
CA ALA A 388 -8.68 -10.81 -25.38
C ALA A 388 -7.56 -10.49 -24.38
N SER A 389 -7.78 -10.73 -23.09
CA SER A 389 -6.77 -10.59 -22.03
C SER A 389 -5.61 -11.54 -22.26
N HIS A 390 -5.91 -12.81 -22.57
CA HIS A 390 -4.91 -13.82 -22.96
C HIS A 390 -4.11 -13.36 -24.19
N ALA A 391 -4.80 -12.88 -25.23
CA ALA A 391 -4.14 -12.37 -26.42
C ALA A 391 -3.16 -11.22 -26.13
N LEU A 392 -3.49 -10.30 -25.22
CA LEU A 392 -2.60 -9.17 -24.89
C LEU A 392 -1.43 -9.58 -23.99
N HIS A 393 -1.72 -10.33 -22.92
CA HIS A 393 -0.80 -10.56 -21.80
C HIS A 393 0.03 -11.85 -21.94
N VAL A 394 -0.48 -12.86 -22.64
CA VAL A 394 0.21 -14.14 -22.86
C VAL A 394 0.76 -14.20 -24.29
N GLU A 395 -0.08 -13.97 -25.31
CA GLU A 395 0.36 -14.06 -26.71
C GLU A 395 1.11 -12.80 -27.19
N GLY A 396 0.95 -11.67 -26.49
CA GLY A 396 1.49 -10.37 -26.93
C GLY A 396 0.82 -9.78 -28.19
N ASN A 397 -0.32 -10.34 -28.61
CA ASN A 397 -1.02 -10.03 -29.86
C ASN A 397 -2.11 -8.95 -29.68
N ALA A 398 -1.68 -7.69 -29.69
CA ALA A 398 -2.60 -6.53 -29.57
C ALA A 398 -3.62 -6.43 -30.72
N ARG A 399 -3.31 -6.92 -31.94
CA ARG A 399 -4.27 -6.87 -33.06
C ARG A 399 -5.46 -7.79 -32.84
N LYS A 400 -5.24 -8.96 -32.24
CA LYS A 400 -6.31 -9.91 -31.89
C LYS A 400 -7.27 -9.32 -30.85
N VAL A 401 -6.78 -8.50 -29.91
CA VAL A 401 -7.65 -7.73 -29.00
C VAL A 401 -8.63 -6.85 -29.77
N LEU A 402 -8.16 -6.12 -30.79
CA LEU A 402 -9.00 -5.23 -31.58
C LEU A 402 -10.06 -5.98 -32.41
N GLN A 403 -9.84 -7.27 -32.71
CA GLN A 403 -10.79 -8.15 -33.38
C GLN A 403 -11.83 -8.72 -32.41
N LEU A 404 -11.39 -9.10 -31.20
CA LEU A 404 -12.24 -9.71 -30.17
C LEU A 404 -13.12 -8.70 -29.44
N ILE A 405 -12.66 -7.45 -29.30
CA ILE A 405 -13.38 -6.40 -28.58
C ILE A 405 -13.74 -5.28 -29.56
N PRO A 406 -14.98 -5.19 -30.04
CA PRO A 406 -15.44 -4.07 -30.85
C PRO A 406 -15.32 -2.72 -30.13
N ASP A 407 -15.19 -1.64 -30.90
CA ASP A 407 -15.22 -0.27 -30.36
C ASP A 407 -16.63 0.06 -29.85
N ALA A 408 -16.73 0.29 -28.55
CA ALA A 408 -17.94 0.78 -27.88
C ALA A 408 -17.61 1.99 -26.97
N ALA A 409 -16.58 2.77 -27.30
CA ALA A 409 -16.14 3.89 -26.48
C ALA A 409 -17.22 4.95 -26.23
N ARG A 410 -18.21 5.06 -27.12
CA ARG A 410 -19.27 6.08 -27.07
C ARG A 410 -20.49 5.69 -26.22
N GLN A 411 -20.41 4.58 -25.48
CA GLN A 411 -21.49 4.17 -24.59
C GLN A 411 -21.69 5.22 -23.47
N GLU A 412 -22.93 5.46 -23.05
CA GLU A 412 -23.25 6.50 -22.07
C GLU A 412 -22.78 6.19 -20.64
N SER A 413 -22.58 4.91 -20.32
CA SER A 413 -22.10 4.42 -19.03
C SER A 413 -21.55 3.01 -19.17
N PHE A 414 -20.56 2.65 -18.36
CA PHE A 414 -19.98 1.31 -18.35
C PHE A 414 -20.10 0.61 -17.00
N SER A 415 -20.48 -0.66 -17.02
CA SER A 415 -20.11 -1.62 -15.97
C SER A 415 -18.58 -1.73 -15.86
N TYR A 416 -18.06 -2.30 -14.77
CA TYR A 416 -16.61 -2.56 -14.66
C TYR A 416 -16.11 -3.56 -15.70
N LEU A 417 -16.88 -4.60 -16.03
CA LEU A 417 -16.55 -5.51 -17.13
C LEU A 417 -16.58 -4.81 -18.50
N GLU A 418 -17.63 -4.04 -18.80
CA GLU A 418 -17.73 -3.30 -20.06
C GLU A 418 -16.59 -2.29 -20.23
N PHE A 419 -16.27 -1.57 -19.14
CA PHE A 419 -15.14 -0.65 -19.09
C PHE A 419 -13.82 -1.39 -19.30
N SER A 420 -13.61 -2.53 -18.62
CA SER A 420 -12.39 -3.32 -18.74
C SER A 420 -12.16 -3.80 -20.18
N ARG A 421 -13.23 -4.16 -20.90
CA ARG A 421 -13.16 -4.49 -22.32
C ARG A 421 -12.65 -3.31 -23.15
N GLN A 422 -13.25 -2.13 -23.01
CA GLN A 422 -12.83 -0.95 -23.76
C GLN A 422 -11.44 -0.45 -23.34
N ALA A 423 -11.10 -0.52 -22.05
CA ALA A 423 -9.76 -0.20 -21.56
C ALA A 423 -8.70 -1.12 -22.18
N LEU A 424 -8.95 -2.43 -22.25
CA LEU A 424 -8.05 -3.40 -22.89
C LEU A 424 -7.89 -3.11 -24.40
N ARG A 425 -8.97 -2.71 -25.08
CA ARG A 425 -8.91 -2.21 -26.47
C ARG A 425 -8.02 -0.97 -26.58
N GLY A 426 -8.17 0.00 -25.68
CA GLY A 426 -7.33 1.20 -25.63
C GLY A 426 -5.85 0.87 -25.38
N MET A 427 -5.54 -0.07 -24.48
CA MET A 427 -4.18 -0.57 -24.28
C MET A 427 -3.60 -1.21 -25.55
N ALA A 428 -4.41 -1.96 -26.30
CA ALA A 428 -4.00 -2.55 -27.57
C ALA A 428 -3.72 -1.48 -28.64
N LEU A 429 -4.56 -0.43 -28.74
CA LEU A 429 -4.31 0.72 -29.62
C LEU A 429 -2.99 1.41 -29.25
N ALA A 430 -2.74 1.65 -27.96
CA ALA A 430 -1.50 2.23 -27.47
C ALA A 430 -0.26 1.38 -27.82
N LYS A 431 -0.34 0.06 -27.61
CA LYS A 431 0.75 -0.89 -27.94
C LYS A 431 1.04 -0.93 -29.45
N LEU A 432 0.02 -0.73 -30.28
CA LEU A 432 0.15 -0.66 -31.73
C LEU A 432 0.53 0.74 -32.25
N LYS A 433 0.59 1.75 -31.37
CA LYS A 433 0.74 3.17 -31.73
C LYS A 433 -0.30 3.60 -32.78
N ASP A 434 -1.54 3.16 -32.59
CA ASP A 434 -2.62 3.42 -33.55
C ASP A 434 -2.96 4.91 -33.59
N ARG A 435 -3.14 5.45 -34.80
CA ARG A 435 -3.46 6.88 -34.99
C ARG A 435 -4.75 7.31 -34.30
N ASN A 436 -5.70 6.40 -34.11
CA ASN A 436 -7.01 6.67 -33.52
C ASN A 436 -7.03 6.55 -31.99
N GLU A 437 -5.92 6.14 -31.35
CA GLU A 437 -5.85 5.92 -29.89
C GLU A 437 -6.34 7.12 -29.08
N GLU A 438 -5.87 8.33 -29.41
CA GLU A 438 -6.29 9.54 -28.71
C GLU A 438 -7.80 9.81 -28.86
N GLY A 439 -8.35 9.63 -30.06
CA GLY A 439 -9.78 9.80 -30.31
C GLY A 439 -10.61 8.80 -29.51
N PHE A 440 -10.13 7.56 -29.41
CA PHE A 440 -10.74 6.51 -28.60
C PHE A 440 -10.83 6.90 -27.11
N TRP A 441 -9.73 7.38 -26.52
CA TRP A 441 -9.75 7.83 -25.11
C TRP A 441 -10.65 9.03 -24.87
N ARG A 442 -10.72 9.97 -25.83
CA ARG A 442 -11.65 11.11 -25.76
C ARG A 442 -13.10 10.66 -25.78
N ASP A 443 -13.45 9.71 -26.64
CA ASP A 443 -14.81 9.16 -26.73
C ASP A 443 -15.17 8.40 -25.44
N LEU A 444 -14.24 7.60 -24.90
CA LEU A 444 -14.46 6.77 -23.71
C LEU A 444 -14.73 7.58 -22.42
N ILE A 445 -14.16 8.78 -22.32
CA ILE A 445 -14.27 9.64 -21.13
C ILE A 445 -15.73 9.99 -20.78
N ALA A 446 -16.60 10.12 -21.78
CA ALA A 446 -17.99 10.53 -21.57
C ALA A 446 -18.81 9.47 -20.81
N GLY A 447 -18.52 8.18 -21.03
CA GLY A 447 -19.19 7.05 -20.38
C GLY A 447 -18.52 6.56 -19.09
N ALA A 448 -17.28 7.00 -18.81
CA ALA A 448 -16.49 6.58 -17.65
C ALA A 448 -17.00 7.16 -16.32
N LYS A 449 -18.19 6.73 -15.89
CA LYS A 449 -18.94 7.34 -14.77
C LYS A 449 -18.80 6.61 -13.43
N LYS A 450 -18.45 5.32 -13.42
CA LYS A 450 -18.27 4.61 -12.15
C LYS A 450 -16.98 5.08 -11.45
N PRO A 451 -16.90 4.93 -10.11
CA PRO A 451 -15.69 5.21 -9.34
C PRO A 451 -14.41 4.71 -10.02
N TYR A 452 -13.38 5.55 -10.03
CA TYR A 452 -12.05 5.33 -10.63
C TYR A 452 -11.97 5.19 -12.16
N GLN A 453 -13.08 4.99 -12.90
CA GLN A 453 -13.04 4.82 -14.35
C GLN A 453 -12.46 6.06 -15.08
N ARG A 454 -12.96 7.25 -14.75
CA ARG A 454 -12.56 8.48 -15.43
C ARG A 454 -11.04 8.77 -15.32
N PRO A 455 -10.42 8.80 -14.12
CA PRO A 455 -8.98 8.97 -14.00
C PRO A 455 -8.18 8.02 -14.89
N PHE A 456 -8.55 6.74 -14.95
CA PHE A 456 -7.88 5.76 -15.81
C PHE A 456 -7.91 6.15 -17.29
N VAL A 457 -9.06 6.64 -17.79
CA VAL A 457 -9.17 7.11 -19.18
C VAL A 457 -8.35 8.38 -19.40
N GLU A 458 -8.35 9.29 -18.43
CA GLU A 458 -7.52 10.50 -18.46
C GLU A 458 -6.02 10.17 -18.52
N LEU A 459 -5.56 9.11 -17.83
CA LEU A 459 -4.20 8.61 -17.93
C LEU A 459 -3.87 8.12 -19.34
N GLY A 460 -4.79 7.37 -19.97
CA GLY A 460 -4.63 6.92 -21.36
C GLY A 460 -4.53 8.09 -22.34
N LEU A 461 -5.43 9.07 -22.19
CA LEU A 461 -5.43 10.29 -23.00
C LEU A 461 -4.14 11.10 -22.81
N ALA A 462 -3.72 11.32 -21.56
CA ALA A 462 -2.51 12.08 -21.23
C ALA A 462 -1.25 11.43 -21.80
N ARG A 463 -1.11 10.10 -21.69
CA ARG A 463 0.00 9.35 -22.27
C ARG A 463 0.01 9.42 -23.80
N SER A 464 -1.15 9.32 -24.46
CA SER A 464 -1.23 9.45 -25.92
C SER A 464 -0.84 10.86 -26.37
N LEU A 465 -1.31 11.91 -25.68
CA LEU A 465 -0.94 13.30 -25.96
C LEU A 465 0.56 13.57 -25.74
N GLU A 466 1.14 13.05 -24.67
CA GLU A 466 2.58 13.14 -24.38
C GLU A 466 3.40 12.48 -25.49
N ALA A 467 3.06 11.23 -25.84
CA ALA A 467 3.77 10.46 -26.87
C ALA A 467 3.73 11.13 -28.26
N LYS A 468 2.68 11.90 -28.55
CA LYS A 468 2.52 12.70 -29.78
C LYS A 468 3.14 14.10 -29.69
N GLY A 469 3.72 14.49 -28.54
CA GLY A 469 4.27 15.83 -28.33
C GLY A 469 3.20 16.94 -28.20
N GLN A 470 1.94 16.58 -27.95
CA GLN A 470 0.79 17.48 -27.86
C GLN A 470 0.45 17.87 -26.42
N ILE A 471 1.46 17.93 -25.54
CA ILE A 471 1.26 18.12 -24.10
C ILE A 471 0.55 19.44 -23.74
N ASN A 472 0.65 20.46 -24.59
CA ASN A 472 -0.10 21.70 -24.46
C ASN A 472 -1.62 21.48 -24.33
N ALA A 473 -2.17 20.44 -24.98
CA ALA A 473 -3.59 20.13 -24.91
C ALA A 473 -4.04 19.70 -23.51
N VAL A 474 -3.15 19.10 -22.71
CA VAL A 474 -3.46 18.74 -21.31
C VAL A 474 -3.72 19.98 -20.48
N PHE A 475 -2.98 21.07 -20.72
CA PHE A 475 -3.06 22.31 -19.92
C PHE A 475 -3.96 23.40 -20.53
N ALA A 476 -4.59 23.13 -21.68
CA ALA A 476 -5.50 24.06 -22.32
C ALA A 476 -6.81 24.22 -21.53
N ALA A 477 -7.52 25.33 -21.78
CA ALA A 477 -8.88 25.51 -21.31
C ALA A 477 -9.80 24.41 -21.90
N GLY A 478 -10.68 23.83 -21.08
CA GLY A 478 -11.57 22.74 -21.50
C GLY A 478 -10.88 21.38 -21.72
N SER A 479 -9.64 21.21 -21.25
CA SER A 479 -8.97 19.90 -21.28
C SER A 479 -9.81 18.82 -20.58
N LEU A 480 -9.85 17.65 -21.21
CA LEU A 480 -10.47 16.46 -20.63
C LEU A 480 -9.61 15.79 -19.55
N VAL A 481 -8.31 16.13 -19.49
CA VAL A 481 -7.39 15.68 -18.45
C VAL A 481 -7.44 16.67 -17.27
N GLN A 482 -8.19 16.27 -16.25
CA GLN A 482 -8.54 17.05 -15.07
C GLN A 482 -7.91 16.50 -13.78
N ASP A 483 -7.55 15.21 -13.75
CA ASP A 483 -6.89 14.60 -12.59
C ASP A 483 -5.60 15.35 -12.24
N ARG A 484 -5.53 15.84 -11.01
CA ARG A 484 -4.44 16.69 -10.50
C ARG A 484 -3.10 15.98 -10.61
N THR A 485 -3.02 14.72 -10.19
CA THR A 485 -1.75 14.00 -10.12
C THR A 485 -1.19 13.71 -11.51
N ILE A 486 -2.02 13.33 -12.47
CA ILE A 486 -1.60 13.19 -13.89
C ILE A 486 -0.96 14.49 -14.40
N ARG A 487 -1.62 15.63 -14.15
CA ARG A 487 -1.14 16.94 -14.61
C ARG A 487 0.16 17.32 -13.93
N GLU A 488 0.29 17.11 -12.63
CA GLU A 488 1.48 17.44 -11.85
C GLU A 488 2.70 16.60 -12.20
N ILE A 489 2.52 15.33 -12.56
CA ILE A 489 3.60 14.49 -13.11
C ILE A 489 4.12 15.07 -14.43
N LEU A 490 3.20 15.48 -15.31
CA LEU A 490 3.56 16.10 -16.59
C LEU A 490 4.25 17.45 -16.40
N LEU A 491 3.85 18.24 -15.38
CA LEU A 491 4.54 19.48 -15.00
C LEU A 491 5.99 19.19 -14.60
N GLN A 492 6.23 18.15 -13.80
CA GLN A 492 7.57 17.80 -13.31
C GLN A 492 8.51 17.30 -14.42
N HIS A 493 7.99 16.51 -15.38
CA HIS A 493 8.86 15.76 -16.28
C HIS A 493 8.78 16.16 -17.76
N SER A 494 7.60 16.54 -18.27
CA SER A 494 7.35 16.52 -19.72
C SER A 494 7.24 17.90 -20.36
N VAL A 495 6.94 18.93 -19.57
CA VAL A 495 6.67 20.28 -20.09
C VAL A 495 7.90 21.18 -20.05
N GLY A 496 7.87 22.22 -20.89
CA GLY A 496 8.88 23.28 -20.89
C GLY A 496 8.49 24.51 -20.05
N PRO A 497 9.41 25.49 -19.96
CA PRO A 497 9.25 26.65 -19.09
C PRO A 497 8.00 27.50 -19.39
N ASP A 498 7.55 27.56 -20.65
CA ASP A 498 6.37 28.35 -21.02
C ASP A 498 5.07 27.81 -20.41
N ILE A 499 4.90 26.49 -20.37
CA ILE A 499 3.73 25.87 -19.74
C ILE A 499 3.82 26.03 -18.23
N LEU A 500 5.01 25.83 -17.64
CA LEU A 500 5.22 25.99 -16.20
C LEU A 500 4.88 27.41 -15.73
N ARG A 501 5.36 28.44 -16.44
CA ARG A 501 5.01 29.85 -16.14
C ARG A 501 3.53 30.13 -16.29
N ARG A 502 2.89 29.57 -17.33
CA ARG A 502 1.45 29.76 -17.55
C ARG A 502 0.64 29.14 -16.42
N VAL A 503 0.99 27.91 -16.00
CA VAL A 503 0.27 27.19 -14.95
C VAL A 503 0.52 27.80 -13.58
N SER A 504 1.74 28.23 -13.28
CA SER A 504 2.04 28.88 -11.99
C SER A 504 1.34 30.22 -11.81
N GLY A 505 0.96 30.91 -12.89
CA GLY A 505 0.19 32.15 -12.86
C GLY A 505 -1.32 31.99 -13.09
N ASP A 506 -1.83 30.77 -13.26
CA ASP A 506 -3.24 30.51 -13.57
C ASP A 506 -4.06 30.30 -12.29
N ASN A 507 -4.66 31.39 -11.80
CA ASN A 507 -5.52 31.38 -10.60
C ASN A 507 -6.80 30.54 -10.74
N THR A 508 -7.10 29.99 -11.92
CA THR A 508 -8.19 29.02 -12.08
C THR A 508 -7.78 27.60 -11.68
N ARG A 509 -6.49 27.36 -11.45
CA ARG A 509 -5.93 26.07 -10.99
C ARG A 509 -5.83 26.00 -9.48
N SER A 510 -5.73 24.79 -8.94
CA SER A 510 -5.49 24.61 -7.51
C SER A 510 -4.16 25.26 -7.09
N ALA A 511 -4.11 25.79 -5.86
CA ALA A 511 -2.88 26.39 -5.34
C ALA A 511 -1.70 25.41 -5.39
N HIS A 512 -1.94 24.13 -5.11
CA HIS A 512 -0.90 23.12 -5.17
C HIS A 512 -0.35 22.92 -6.59
N GLU A 513 -1.20 22.81 -7.61
CA GLU A 513 -0.75 22.65 -9.00
C GLU A 513 0.09 23.86 -9.46
N GLN A 514 -0.30 25.08 -9.06
CA GLN A 514 0.47 26.30 -9.32
C GLN A 514 1.85 26.25 -8.64
N GLN A 515 1.90 25.78 -7.40
CA GLN A 515 3.14 25.68 -6.62
C GLN A 515 4.09 24.61 -7.19
N VAL A 516 3.58 23.43 -7.57
CA VAL A 516 4.38 22.39 -8.25
C VAL A 516 4.97 22.95 -9.55
N ALA A 517 4.17 23.66 -10.35
CA ALA A 517 4.65 24.28 -11.58
C ALA A 517 5.79 25.31 -11.32
N LEU A 518 5.62 26.18 -10.32
CA LEU A 518 6.64 27.17 -9.96
C LEU A 518 7.90 26.50 -9.41
N PHE A 519 7.75 25.49 -8.55
CA PHE A 519 8.87 24.76 -7.97
C PHE A 519 9.70 24.09 -9.06
N THR A 520 9.05 23.35 -9.94
CA THR A 520 9.72 22.67 -11.06
C THR A 520 10.44 23.67 -11.95
N LEU A 521 9.81 24.81 -12.27
CA LEU A 521 10.41 25.85 -13.09
C LEU A 521 11.70 26.39 -12.47
N LEU A 522 11.64 26.82 -11.20
CA LEU A 522 12.77 27.41 -10.49
C LEU A 522 13.91 26.42 -10.32
N TYR A 523 13.61 25.18 -9.94
CA TYR A 523 14.60 24.12 -9.83
C TYR A 523 15.30 23.88 -11.17
N LYS A 524 14.54 23.68 -12.26
CA LYS A 524 15.12 23.34 -13.56
C LYS A 524 15.85 24.52 -14.21
N GLN A 525 15.44 25.76 -13.93
CA GLN A 525 16.19 26.95 -14.33
C GLN A 525 17.55 27.03 -13.63
N LEU A 526 17.61 26.78 -12.32
CA LEU A 526 18.90 26.68 -11.61
C LEU A 526 19.77 25.55 -12.17
N ALA A 527 19.19 24.37 -12.38
CA ALA A 527 19.90 23.21 -12.92
C ALA A 527 20.46 23.46 -14.34
N SER A 528 19.70 24.17 -15.16
CA SER A 528 20.09 24.53 -16.53
C SER A 528 21.00 25.76 -16.63
N GLY A 529 21.26 26.47 -15.53
CA GLY A 529 21.98 27.74 -15.55
C GLY A 529 21.20 28.91 -16.17
N ASP A 530 19.86 28.82 -16.28
CA ASP A 530 18.98 29.93 -16.67
C ASP A 530 18.74 30.88 -15.48
N TYR A 531 19.82 31.55 -15.07
CA TYR A 531 19.81 32.43 -13.90
C TYR A 531 18.92 33.67 -14.11
N SER A 532 18.87 34.19 -15.34
CA SER A 532 17.99 35.33 -15.66
C SER A 532 16.51 34.96 -15.59
N GLY A 533 16.14 33.78 -16.10
CA GLY A 533 14.79 33.24 -15.97
C GLY A 533 14.43 33.01 -14.50
N PHE A 534 15.33 32.39 -13.72
CA PHE A 534 15.12 32.18 -12.29
C PHE A 534 14.80 33.49 -11.56
N LEU A 535 15.61 34.55 -11.76
CA LEU A 535 15.40 35.84 -11.07
C LEU A 535 14.07 36.50 -11.43
N LYS A 536 13.59 36.30 -12.66
CA LYS A 536 12.29 36.79 -13.10
C LYS A 536 11.17 36.03 -12.41
N ASP A 537 11.22 34.70 -12.46
CA ASP A 537 10.12 33.83 -12.05
C ASP A 537 10.07 33.64 -10.52
N ALA A 538 11.20 33.78 -9.81
CA ALA A 538 11.27 33.71 -8.34
C ALA A 538 10.50 34.84 -7.63
N LYS A 539 10.14 35.92 -8.35
CA LYS A 539 9.29 36.99 -7.81
C LYS A 539 7.86 36.53 -7.54
N SER A 540 7.45 35.41 -8.13
CA SER A 540 6.13 34.80 -7.93
C SER A 540 6.07 33.89 -6.70
N ILE A 541 7.16 33.73 -5.94
CA ILE A 541 7.16 32.95 -4.70
C ILE A 541 6.33 33.71 -3.64
N PRO A 542 5.29 33.07 -3.05
CA PRO A 542 4.54 33.67 -1.95
C PRO A 542 5.42 33.95 -0.72
N ALA A 543 5.18 35.04 0.00
CA ALA A 543 5.99 35.40 1.16
C ALA A 543 5.89 34.36 2.30
N ASP A 544 4.73 33.73 2.43
CA ASP A 544 4.39 32.66 3.36
C ASP A 544 4.73 31.26 2.83
N ALA A 545 5.42 31.13 1.69
CA ALA A 545 5.79 29.83 1.13
C ALA A 545 6.57 28.97 2.14
N GLU A 546 6.13 27.73 2.30
CA GLU A 546 6.69 26.73 3.21
C GLU A 546 8.03 26.20 2.71
N SER A 547 8.97 25.98 3.63
CA SER A 547 10.25 25.33 3.34
C SER A 547 10.23 23.83 3.64
N GLY A 548 9.23 23.35 4.38
CA GLY A 548 9.02 21.94 4.67
C GLY A 548 8.27 21.23 3.54
N GLY A 549 8.55 19.93 3.37
CA GLY A 549 7.92 19.06 2.37
C GLY A 549 8.87 17.99 1.85
N TYR A 550 8.32 16.94 1.25
CA TYR A 550 9.06 15.84 0.65
C TYR A 550 9.40 16.15 -0.81
N LEU A 551 10.64 16.58 -1.05
CA LEU A 551 11.16 16.86 -2.40
C LEU A 551 10.93 15.70 -3.38
N THR A 552 11.01 14.46 -2.92
CA THR A 552 10.86 13.28 -3.79
C THR A 552 9.43 12.95 -4.19
N MET A 553 8.43 13.64 -3.62
CA MET A 553 7.01 13.32 -3.76
C MET A 553 6.17 14.59 -3.95
N LEU A 554 6.64 15.55 -4.76
CA LEU A 554 5.99 16.86 -4.91
C LEU A 554 4.52 16.83 -5.34
N HIS A 555 4.07 15.78 -6.03
CA HIS A 555 2.68 15.61 -6.46
C HIS A 555 1.79 14.87 -5.45
N ALA A 556 2.39 14.28 -4.42
CA ALA A 556 1.71 13.45 -3.42
C ALA A 556 1.73 14.07 -2.01
N ASP A 557 2.73 14.90 -1.69
CA ASP A 557 2.73 15.73 -0.49
C ASP A 557 1.68 16.86 -0.61
N GLU A 558 1.14 17.31 0.52
CA GLU A 558 0.29 18.51 0.55
C GLU A 558 1.13 19.80 0.51
N ASN A 559 2.39 19.74 0.95
CA ASN A 559 3.29 20.89 1.02
C ASN A 559 4.34 20.85 -0.09
N VAL A 560 4.34 21.88 -0.94
CA VAL A 560 5.41 22.12 -1.91
C VAL A 560 6.47 23.05 -1.28
N PRO A 561 7.74 22.63 -1.15
CA PRO A 561 8.77 23.37 -0.41
C PRO A 561 9.35 24.57 -1.21
N LEU A 562 8.49 25.44 -1.74
CA LEU A 562 8.87 26.65 -2.49
C LEU A 562 9.68 27.65 -1.67
N GLY A 563 9.44 27.67 -0.36
CA GLY A 563 10.14 28.52 0.60
C GLY A 563 11.65 28.30 0.57
N LEU A 564 12.14 27.13 0.15
CA LEU A 564 13.57 26.86 0.00
C LEU A 564 14.26 27.88 -0.93
N PHE A 565 13.60 28.34 -2.00
CA PHE A 565 14.20 29.31 -2.93
C PHE A 565 14.27 30.75 -2.39
N SER A 566 13.66 31.04 -1.24
CA SER A 566 13.69 32.37 -0.60
C SER A 566 14.31 32.37 0.80
N LYS A 567 14.12 31.29 1.54
CA LYS A 567 14.50 31.09 2.96
C LYS A 567 15.55 29.99 3.13
N GLY A 568 16.18 29.54 2.05
CA GLY A 568 17.19 28.48 2.09
C GLY A 568 18.37 28.80 2.98
N THR A 569 19.17 27.78 3.27
CA THR A 569 20.34 27.86 4.15
C THR A 569 21.66 27.71 3.41
N TRP A 570 22.74 28.23 4.00
CA TRP A 570 24.11 28.21 3.47
C TRP A 570 25.11 27.82 4.55
N GLN A 571 26.33 27.49 4.12
CA GLN A 571 27.40 27.10 5.04
C GLN A 571 27.86 28.30 5.89
N ASP A 572 27.87 28.11 7.20
CA ASP A 572 28.51 29.07 8.11
C ASP A 572 30.03 29.10 7.88
N GLY A 573 30.59 30.31 7.80
CA GLY A 573 32.04 30.52 7.63
C GLY A 573 32.53 30.59 6.18
N PHE A 574 31.66 30.36 5.19
CA PHE A 574 31.92 30.70 3.78
C PHE A 574 30.93 31.78 3.35
N ASN A 575 31.41 32.98 3.01
CA ASN A 575 30.59 34.17 2.81
C ASN A 575 29.68 34.07 1.57
N CYS A 576 28.55 33.38 1.71
CA CYS A 576 27.53 33.22 0.70
C CYS A 576 26.39 34.22 0.88
N PRO A 577 26.12 35.07 -0.13
CA PRO A 577 24.91 35.88 -0.17
C PRO A 577 23.65 35.01 -0.24
N LYS A 578 22.49 35.61 0.06
CA LYS A 578 21.18 34.99 -0.21
C LYS A 578 21.05 34.54 -1.67
N LEU A 579 20.14 33.60 -1.93
CA LEU A 579 20.01 32.96 -3.26
C LEU A 579 19.84 33.98 -4.39
N SER A 580 18.99 34.99 -4.21
CA SER A 580 18.74 36.02 -5.23
C SER A 580 19.99 36.80 -5.63
N ASP A 581 20.86 37.15 -4.68
CA ASP A 581 22.10 37.88 -4.95
C ASP A 581 23.14 36.94 -5.61
N THR A 582 23.23 35.70 -5.12
CA THR A 582 24.08 34.65 -5.71
C THR A 582 23.70 34.39 -7.17
N VAL A 583 22.41 34.24 -7.47
CA VAL A 583 21.92 34.01 -8.83
C VAL A 583 22.07 35.27 -9.69
N SER A 584 21.95 36.47 -9.13
CA SER A 584 22.22 37.74 -9.85
C SER A 584 23.68 37.85 -10.31
N ALA A 585 24.63 37.44 -9.46
CA ALA A 585 26.04 37.36 -9.84
C ALA A 585 26.25 36.36 -10.99
N LEU A 586 25.60 35.20 -10.93
CA LEU A 586 25.68 34.17 -11.98
C LEU A 586 24.99 34.56 -13.29
N ALA A 587 23.92 35.34 -13.24
CA ALA A 587 23.28 35.91 -14.42
C ALA A 587 24.21 36.89 -15.16
N THR A 588 25.10 37.57 -14.43
CA THR A 588 26.12 38.47 -15.00
C THR A 588 27.34 37.70 -15.49
N ASN A 589 27.81 36.72 -14.71
CA ASN A 589 28.93 35.85 -15.03
C ASN A 589 28.65 34.44 -14.51
N SER A 590 28.23 33.55 -15.41
CA SER A 590 27.89 32.17 -15.09
C SER A 590 29.06 31.35 -14.53
N ASN A 591 30.29 31.85 -14.71
CA ASN A 591 31.53 31.23 -14.22
C ASN A 591 32.10 31.90 -12.97
N GLU A 592 31.36 32.79 -12.30
CA GLU A 592 31.83 33.44 -11.06
C GLU A 592 32.06 32.37 -9.97
N PRO A 593 33.31 32.14 -9.54
CA PRO A 593 33.64 30.99 -8.70
C PRO A 593 32.92 30.98 -7.36
N ARG A 594 32.79 32.12 -6.69
CA ARG A 594 32.19 32.15 -5.34
C ARG A 594 30.70 31.86 -5.40
N ALA A 595 29.97 32.46 -6.33
CA ALA A 595 28.54 32.27 -6.51
C ALA A 595 28.21 30.82 -6.89
N ARG A 596 29.04 30.18 -7.74
CA ARG A 596 28.89 28.74 -8.03
C ARG A 596 29.08 27.88 -6.78
N LEU A 597 30.08 28.16 -5.94
CA LEU A 597 30.26 27.46 -4.66
C LEU A 597 29.07 27.66 -3.72
N CYS A 598 28.49 28.86 -3.70
CA CYS A 598 27.31 29.17 -2.90
C CYS A 598 26.04 28.48 -3.39
N ILE A 599 25.86 28.30 -4.70
CA ILE A 599 24.84 27.37 -5.24
C ILE A 599 25.12 25.94 -4.77
N GLY A 600 26.39 25.51 -4.79
CA GLY A 600 26.78 24.22 -4.23
C GLY A 600 26.39 24.05 -2.76
N ASP A 601 26.53 25.08 -1.92
CA ASP A 601 26.06 24.99 -0.53
C ASP A 601 24.55 25.00 -0.39
N PHE A 602 23.87 25.82 -1.19
CA PHE A 602 22.41 25.83 -1.25
C PHE A 602 21.87 24.43 -1.57
N ILE A 603 22.41 23.76 -2.59
CA ILE A 603 22.00 22.41 -2.98
C ILE A 603 22.15 21.43 -1.79
N ARG A 604 23.32 21.44 -1.14
CA ARG A 604 23.63 20.51 -0.04
C ARG A 604 22.74 20.71 1.18
N LEU A 605 22.56 21.95 1.61
CA LEU A 605 21.94 22.26 2.91
C LEU A 605 20.42 22.31 2.84
N ASN A 606 19.84 22.28 1.64
CA ASN A 606 18.39 22.35 1.42
C ASN A 606 17.81 21.06 0.83
N GLY A 607 18.53 19.93 0.96
CA GLY A 607 18.01 18.60 0.62
C GLY A 607 18.10 18.19 -0.86
N PHE A 608 18.61 19.05 -1.73
CA PHE A 608 18.69 18.78 -3.17
C PHE A 608 19.75 17.72 -3.54
N ASP A 609 20.65 17.35 -2.63
CA ASP A 609 21.60 16.23 -2.87
C ASP A 609 20.92 14.87 -3.06
N TYR A 610 19.74 14.71 -2.48
CA TYR A 610 18.96 13.47 -2.54
C TYR A 610 17.77 13.60 -3.50
N PHE A 611 17.75 14.64 -4.33
CA PHE A 611 16.65 14.96 -5.22
C PHE A 611 17.15 15.42 -6.59
N SER A 612 16.67 14.77 -7.64
CA SER A 612 16.67 15.34 -8.98
C SER A 612 15.52 14.78 -9.79
N PHE A 613 15.01 15.58 -10.73
CA PHE A 613 13.99 15.10 -11.67
C PHE A 613 14.54 14.03 -12.62
N ASN A 614 15.86 13.98 -12.84
CA ASN A 614 16.48 12.94 -13.64
C ASN A 614 16.53 11.59 -12.91
N SER A 615 16.93 11.57 -11.63
CA SER A 615 16.91 10.34 -10.80
C SER A 615 15.49 9.80 -10.57
N GLN A 616 14.48 10.66 -10.72
CA GLN A 616 13.06 10.31 -10.60
C GLN A 616 12.37 10.13 -11.95
N LYS A 617 13.12 10.15 -13.05
CA LYS A 617 12.54 10.08 -14.37
C LYS A 617 11.70 8.80 -14.50
N PRO A 618 10.41 8.91 -14.86
CA PRO A 618 9.57 7.75 -15.10
C PRO A 618 10.17 6.83 -16.16
N LYS A 619 10.03 5.51 -15.96
CA LYS A 619 10.51 4.50 -16.92
C LYS A 619 9.82 4.64 -18.27
N ASP A 620 10.48 4.15 -19.32
CA ASP A 620 9.93 4.19 -20.67
C ASP A 620 8.51 3.61 -20.74
N GLY A 621 7.63 4.37 -21.38
CA GLY A 621 6.22 4.05 -21.52
C GLY A 621 5.36 4.48 -20.33
N ALA A 622 5.90 4.88 -19.18
CA ALA A 622 5.10 5.55 -18.15
C ALA A 622 4.79 7.01 -18.54
N LEU A 623 3.74 7.58 -17.95
CA LEU A 623 3.48 9.02 -18.03
C LEU A 623 4.70 9.79 -17.47
N GLY A 624 5.14 10.84 -18.17
CA GLY A 624 6.29 11.62 -17.74
C GLY A 624 7.63 11.09 -18.27
N SER A 625 7.65 10.03 -19.08
CA SER A 625 8.90 9.46 -19.60
C SER A 625 9.49 10.25 -20.77
N ALA A 626 8.82 11.31 -21.25
CA ALA A 626 9.30 12.15 -22.34
C ALA A 626 10.67 12.79 -22.02
N PRO A 627 11.51 13.06 -23.05
CA PRO A 627 12.74 13.82 -22.84
C PRO A 627 12.45 15.22 -22.29
N SER A 628 13.27 15.63 -21.33
CA SER A 628 13.18 16.95 -20.72
C SER A 628 13.28 18.07 -21.74
N LYS A 629 12.62 19.19 -21.44
CA LYS A 629 12.63 20.42 -22.22
C LYS A 629 13.60 21.46 -21.66
N PHE A 630 14.44 21.05 -20.72
CA PHE A 630 15.48 21.84 -20.08
C PHE A 630 16.86 21.31 -20.46
N ALA A 631 17.90 22.14 -20.31
CA ALA A 631 19.27 21.74 -20.62
C ALA A 631 19.82 20.73 -19.59
N SER A 632 19.37 20.83 -18.34
CA SER A 632 19.68 19.90 -17.27
C SER A 632 18.50 19.80 -16.28
N ASP A 633 18.34 18.61 -15.72
CA ASP A 633 17.41 18.31 -14.61
C ASP A 633 18.15 18.00 -13.30
N GLU A 634 19.47 18.18 -13.28
CA GLU A 634 20.33 17.84 -12.14
C GLU A 634 21.15 19.03 -11.66
N LEU A 635 21.20 19.16 -10.34
CA LEU A 635 22.06 20.11 -9.63
C LEU A 635 23.32 19.37 -9.14
N VAL A 636 24.35 19.28 -9.99
CA VAL A 636 25.56 18.50 -9.70
C VAL A 636 26.64 19.36 -9.04
N ARG A 637 26.83 19.18 -7.72
CA ARG A 637 27.83 19.97 -6.97
C ARG A 637 29.26 19.57 -7.28
N GLN A 638 29.50 18.31 -7.60
CA GLN A 638 30.86 17.82 -7.84
C GLN A 638 31.50 18.51 -9.05
N ASP A 639 30.73 18.80 -10.09
CA ASP A 639 31.21 19.49 -11.29
C ASP A 639 31.62 20.93 -10.98
N ILE A 640 30.83 21.63 -10.16
CA ILE A 640 31.20 22.95 -9.62
C ILE A 640 32.57 22.90 -8.95
N TYR A 641 32.81 21.90 -8.09
CA TYR A 641 34.09 21.78 -7.39
C TYR A 641 35.24 21.47 -8.34
N LYS A 642 35.07 20.50 -9.25
CA LYS A 642 36.10 20.11 -10.23
C LYS A 642 36.52 21.29 -11.11
N GLU A 643 35.56 22.05 -11.62
CA GLU A 643 35.84 23.20 -12.48
C GLU A 643 36.56 24.33 -11.74
N ILE A 644 36.18 24.61 -10.49
CA ILE A 644 36.83 25.64 -9.68
C ILE A 644 38.24 25.23 -9.25
N ILE A 645 38.45 23.95 -8.92
CA ILE A 645 39.78 23.41 -8.62
C ILE A 645 40.71 23.60 -9.83
N ALA A 646 40.20 23.35 -11.04
CA ALA A 646 40.93 23.48 -12.29
C ALA A 646 41.17 24.95 -12.72
N ASN A 647 40.35 25.90 -12.25
CA ASN A 647 40.44 27.30 -12.63
C ASN A 647 41.50 28.06 -11.80
N PRO A 648 42.67 28.43 -12.35
CA PRO A 648 43.69 29.16 -11.61
C PRO A 648 43.27 30.58 -11.23
N ARG A 649 42.29 31.16 -11.95
CA ARG A 649 41.76 32.51 -11.69
C ARG A 649 40.69 32.54 -10.61
N ALA A 650 40.33 31.40 -10.03
CA ALA A 650 39.25 31.34 -9.03
C ALA A 650 39.60 31.98 -7.67
N GLY A 651 40.88 32.29 -7.43
CA GLY A 651 41.34 32.83 -6.16
C GLY A 651 41.60 31.73 -5.12
N ALA A 652 42.50 31.99 -4.17
CA ALA A 652 42.97 30.99 -3.22
C ALA A 652 41.86 30.45 -2.30
N ASP A 653 41.00 31.33 -1.79
CA ASP A 653 39.92 30.95 -0.87
C ASP A 653 38.88 30.03 -1.52
N ASN A 654 38.38 30.39 -2.71
CA ASN A 654 37.41 29.58 -3.45
C ASN A 654 38.00 28.21 -3.84
N ARG A 655 39.28 28.16 -4.25
CA ARG A 655 39.95 26.89 -4.59
C ARG A 655 40.17 26.01 -3.36
N ALA A 656 40.58 26.59 -2.23
CA ALA A 656 40.72 25.87 -0.97
C ALA A 656 39.37 25.28 -0.53
N TYR A 657 38.29 26.07 -0.62
CA TYR A 657 36.94 25.61 -0.30
C TYR A 657 36.45 24.51 -1.26
N ALA A 658 36.65 24.68 -2.57
CA ALA A 658 36.28 23.66 -3.56
C ALA A 658 36.99 22.32 -3.32
N LEU A 659 38.30 22.33 -3.03
CA LEU A 659 39.05 21.12 -2.68
C LEU A 659 38.49 20.43 -1.43
N TYR A 660 38.22 21.22 -0.38
CA TYR A 660 37.62 20.72 0.85
C TYR A 660 36.29 20.00 0.58
N ARG A 661 35.41 20.65 -0.18
CA ARG A 661 34.08 20.11 -0.50
C ARG A 661 34.12 18.93 -1.44
N ALA A 662 35.01 18.90 -2.42
CA ALA A 662 35.19 17.78 -3.33
C ALA A 662 35.60 16.48 -2.59
N VAL A 663 36.45 16.59 -1.56
CA VAL A 663 36.79 15.45 -0.70
C VAL A 663 35.61 15.08 0.21
N TYR A 664 34.93 16.08 0.77
CA TYR A 664 33.81 15.85 1.70
C TYR A 664 32.60 15.16 1.05
N CYS A 665 32.48 15.19 -0.28
CA CYS A 665 31.51 14.41 -1.04
C CYS A 665 31.49 12.92 -0.68
N TYR A 666 32.60 12.39 -0.16
CA TYR A 666 32.78 10.97 0.12
C TYR A 666 32.77 10.62 1.62
N ALA A 667 32.69 11.61 2.51
CA ALA A 667 33.00 11.43 3.93
C ALA A 667 32.01 10.53 4.71
N ARG A 668 30.76 10.40 4.26
CA ARG A 668 29.71 9.70 5.03
C ARG A 668 29.70 8.18 4.80
N THR A 669 29.85 7.75 3.55
CA THR A 669 29.67 6.34 3.14
C THR A 669 30.77 5.83 2.22
N GLY A 670 31.76 6.66 1.87
CA GLY A 670 32.74 6.37 0.82
C GLY A 670 32.22 6.52 -0.62
N ASN A 671 30.89 6.58 -0.80
CA ASN A 671 30.22 6.87 -2.07
C ASN A 671 30.11 8.38 -2.32
N ASN A 672 29.92 8.77 -3.58
CA ASN A 672 29.76 10.16 -3.97
C ASN A 672 28.37 10.70 -3.56
N GLY A 673 28.30 11.58 -2.58
CA GLY A 673 27.07 12.26 -2.17
C GLY A 673 26.85 13.64 -2.81
N CYS A 674 27.60 14.01 -3.84
CA CYS A 674 27.53 15.35 -4.47
C CYS A 674 26.89 15.36 -5.87
N GLY A 675 26.36 14.22 -6.32
CA GLY A 675 25.96 14.00 -7.71
C GLY A 675 27.16 13.87 -8.66
N GLY A 676 26.92 13.44 -9.90
CA GLY A 676 27.94 13.28 -10.93
C GLY A 676 28.82 12.03 -10.79
N GLU A 677 29.80 11.89 -11.69
CA GLU A 677 30.67 10.72 -11.76
C GLU A 677 31.66 10.67 -10.59
N ALA A 678 31.63 9.56 -9.85
CA ALA A 678 32.52 9.34 -8.71
C ALA A 678 34.00 9.30 -9.14
N VAL A 679 34.89 9.92 -8.36
CA VAL A 679 36.33 9.84 -8.59
C VAL A 679 36.99 8.74 -7.75
N PRO A 680 38.09 8.14 -8.25
CA PRO A 680 38.84 7.12 -7.51
C PRO A 680 39.52 7.72 -6.27
N LEU A 681 39.85 6.85 -5.31
CA LEU A 681 40.51 7.24 -4.07
C LEU A 681 41.83 8.01 -4.30
N SER A 682 42.56 7.69 -5.36
CA SER A 682 43.77 8.40 -5.77
C SER A 682 43.52 9.88 -6.06
N GLN A 683 42.41 10.20 -6.72
CA GLN A 683 42.03 11.58 -7.03
C GLN A 683 41.60 12.33 -5.76
N ARG A 684 40.87 11.67 -4.86
CA ARG A 684 40.50 12.23 -3.54
C ARG A 684 41.74 12.59 -2.72
N LYS A 685 42.73 11.67 -2.71
CA LYS A 685 44.03 11.90 -2.08
C LYS A 685 44.77 13.08 -2.72
N ALA A 686 44.75 13.20 -4.06
CA ALA A 686 45.38 14.32 -4.76
C ALA A 686 44.75 15.66 -4.37
N TRP A 687 43.42 15.76 -4.31
CA TRP A 687 42.73 16.96 -3.84
C TRP A 687 43.06 17.30 -2.38
N PHE A 688 43.08 16.29 -1.50
CA PHE A 688 43.47 16.47 -0.11
C PHE A 688 44.90 17.01 0.03
N GLN A 689 45.86 16.41 -0.67
CA GLN A 689 47.25 16.86 -0.67
C GLN A 689 47.39 18.26 -1.26
N GLN A 690 46.69 18.56 -2.33
CA GLN A 690 46.67 19.90 -2.92
C GLN A 690 46.16 20.95 -1.93
N LEU A 691 45.09 20.64 -1.19
CA LEU A 691 44.54 21.52 -0.16
C LEU A 691 45.57 21.77 0.96
N LYS A 692 46.16 20.69 1.49
CA LYS A 692 47.14 20.76 2.59
C LYS A 692 48.42 21.50 2.19
N ASN A 693 48.91 21.30 0.97
CA ASN A 693 50.18 21.85 0.53
C ASN A 693 50.06 23.28 0.00
N SER A 694 49.00 23.57 -0.77
CA SER A 694 48.84 24.88 -1.44
C SER A 694 48.13 25.91 -0.57
N TYR A 695 47.29 25.47 0.37
CA TYR A 695 46.48 26.34 1.23
C TYR A 695 46.52 25.94 2.72
N PRO A 696 47.71 25.68 3.31
CA PRO A 696 47.85 25.12 4.66
C PRO A 696 47.22 25.97 5.77
N ASN A 697 47.16 27.29 5.56
CA ASN A 697 46.65 28.24 6.53
C ASN A 697 45.12 28.45 6.45
N SER A 698 44.47 27.94 5.40
CA SER A 698 43.01 28.02 5.28
C SER A 698 42.34 27.21 6.38
N GLN A 699 41.18 27.68 6.85
CA GLN A 699 40.35 26.95 7.81
C GLN A 699 40.00 25.56 7.28
N TRP A 700 39.70 25.47 5.98
CA TRP A 700 39.33 24.24 5.29
C TRP A 700 40.45 23.18 5.31
N ALA A 701 41.69 23.61 5.12
CA ALA A 701 42.84 22.72 5.24
C ALA A 701 43.05 22.25 6.68
N LYS A 702 42.74 23.06 7.69
CA LYS A 702 42.85 22.65 9.10
C LYS A 702 41.76 21.65 9.49
N ASP A 703 40.54 21.86 9.00
CA ASP A 703 39.36 21.04 9.35
C ASP A 703 39.36 19.66 8.68
N LEU A 704 39.86 19.55 7.45
CA LEU A 704 39.86 18.28 6.72
C LEU A 704 40.93 17.33 7.25
N LYS A 705 40.53 16.31 8.04
CA LYS A 705 41.47 15.36 8.65
C LYS A 705 41.83 14.19 7.74
N TYR A 706 40.88 13.69 6.95
CA TYR A 706 41.01 12.48 6.14
C TYR A 706 40.49 12.72 4.71
N TYR A 707 40.81 11.80 3.81
CA TYR A 707 40.41 11.85 2.38
C TYR A 707 39.62 10.63 1.91
N TRP A 708 39.33 9.70 2.82
CA TRP A 708 38.67 8.43 2.58
C TRP A 708 37.43 8.31 3.44
#